data_AF-A0A545AS68-F1
#
_entry.id   AF-A0A545AS68-F1
#
_cell.length_a   1.000
_cell.length_b   1.000
_cell.length_c   1.000
_cell.angle_alpha   90.00
_cell.angle_beta   90.00
_cell.angle_gamma   90.00
#
_symmetry.space_group_name_H-M   'P 1'
#
loop_
_entity.id
_entity.type
_entity.pdbx_description
1 polymer ?
#
loop_
_entity_poly.entity_id
_entity_poly.type
_entity_poly.pdbx_seq_one_letter_code
_entity_poly.pdbx_strand_id
1 'polypeptide(L)'
;MLIDRAEIERALPGYDIGGQIGRGGFGLVFTARHRRLGVTRAVKAIVAPEVDDAELSRRFLSEAQLMTELDHPHLVRVFEYAEHGSVRLLVMEYLAGGTLGQRLHQPVTPERVCAWALAIADGLQAAHERGVAHRDIKPDNVLFTAGGAPKLSDFGIAKLFEGTAASTSGLLGTPIYMAPEQFLGAPVGPAADLYSLGATLYRALADRTPVGTDLSLAAVVRQVIEREPAPLDDVPSRVAAVVMRALAKKPSDRPASAQEFAVELARAARDSFGRGWITTTGVPLRVDPRVLLDEPAPPAPTPQPDVPTRISGGLSPAFAPAALAAAPVALAAPPAAPAPAALSVPPARPRTGRRTAWLVAAAGLAVVALVLTAGYVGSRLGSPSADVRAGATAPVSSAPAPRPTPTTATLVKTLSGHTDDIYAVAFDPKRPVIASGGKDGSIRFWNTRTGDPIGPARPSQHGNVDGLAYTADGRTLVTSQSDGTILLWDPQIGQRRGDALTGHDGAVNAVAVNRAGTLIASAGNDKTVRIWDLATGKQTVPALKGHTAEVTWVAFSPDGRLVASVSSDKTVRLWNAATGAAIGGPMTGHTAEVWSVAFNPDGNRLATASDDGTVRLWDVATRAQVGSALTGHNEGVDTVAFSPDGRLLASAGEDKSLGLWNPNTGRLISFVATYHSDLIYNVAFSADSREIATAGADHTVKLWQLA
;
A
#
# COMPACT_ATOMS: atom_id res chain seq x y z
N MET A 1 32.57 28.47 -17.54
CA MET A 1 32.02 27.46 -18.44
C MET A 1 30.76 27.99 -19.11
N LEU A 2 30.79 28.15 -20.44
CA LEU A 2 29.61 27.82 -21.25
C LEU A 2 29.67 26.31 -21.49
N ILE A 3 28.51 25.66 -21.64
CA ILE A 3 28.46 24.30 -22.18
C ILE A 3 28.14 24.44 -23.67
N ASP A 4 28.92 23.82 -24.56
CA ASP A 4 28.56 23.80 -25.97
C ASP A 4 27.28 22.97 -26.16
N ARG A 5 26.22 23.62 -26.60
CA ARG A 5 24.95 22.97 -26.94
C ARG A 5 25.13 21.92 -28.03
N ALA A 6 26.07 22.13 -28.97
CA ALA A 6 26.36 21.13 -29.99
C ALA A 6 27.10 19.89 -29.42
N GLU A 7 27.80 19.95 -28.28
CA GLU A 7 28.27 18.73 -27.57
C GLU A 7 27.09 17.97 -26.96
N ILE A 8 26.12 18.66 -26.35
CA ILE A 8 24.90 18.02 -25.80
C ILE A 8 24.08 17.35 -26.91
N GLU A 9 23.90 18.03 -28.06
CA GLU A 9 23.15 17.50 -29.21
C GLU A 9 23.91 16.38 -29.95
N ARG A 10 25.25 16.34 -29.88
CA ARG A 10 26.08 15.20 -30.33
C ARG A 10 25.99 13.99 -29.39
N ALA A 11 25.92 14.22 -28.08
CA ALA A 11 25.79 13.17 -27.07
C ALA A 11 24.39 12.51 -27.04
N LEU A 12 23.33 13.28 -27.31
CA LEU A 12 21.93 12.84 -27.27
C LEU A 12 21.24 12.99 -28.65
N PRO A 13 21.70 12.29 -29.71
CA PRO A 13 21.15 12.43 -31.07
C PRO A 13 19.68 11.96 -31.19
N GLY A 14 19.16 11.24 -30.20
CA GLY A 14 17.74 10.86 -30.08
C GLY A 14 16.81 11.99 -29.60
N TYR A 15 17.35 13.13 -29.18
CA TYR A 15 16.61 14.22 -28.53
C TYR A 15 16.77 15.56 -29.26
N ASP A 16 15.73 16.38 -29.19
CA ASP A 16 15.78 17.81 -29.46
C ASP A 16 15.98 18.53 -28.12
N ILE A 17 17.16 19.13 -27.93
CA ILE A 17 17.46 19.90 -26.72
C ILE A 17 16.69 21.22 -26.77
N GLY A 18 15.98 21.53 -25.68
CA GLY A 18 15.11 22.68 -25.55
C GLY A 18 15.75 23.84 -24.79
N GLY A 19 14.94 24.61 -24.09
CA GLY A 19 15.39 25.70 -23.22
C GLY A 19 16.09 25.19 -21.96
N GLN A 20 17.07 25.95 -21.47
CA GLN A 20 17.62 25.77 -20.13
C GLN A 20 16.54 26.12 -19.09
N ILE A 21 16.36 25.23 -18.10
CA ILE A 21 15.38 25.34 -17.00
C ILE A 21 16.01 25.44 -15.62
N GLY A 22 17.31 25.19 -15.49
CA GLY A 22 18.02 25.29 -14.21
C GLY A 22 19.53 25.45 -14.36
N ARG A 23 20.20 25.80 -13.27
CA ARG A 23 21.66 25.89 -13.14
C ARG A 23 22.04 25.54 -11.71
N GLY A 24 22.76 24.43 -11.54
CA GLY A 24 23.33 24.00 -10.27
C GLY A 24 24.81 24.38 -10.14
N GLY A 25 25.43 24.01 -9.02
CA GLY A 25 26.85 24.33 -8.75
C GLY A 25 27.84 23.72 -9.76
N PHE A 26 27.49 22.60 -10.38
CA PHE A 26 28.37 21.84 -11.29
C PHE A 26 27.83 21.72 -12.73
N GLY A 27 26.67 22.29 -13.06
CA GLY A 27 26.04 22.03 -14.36
C GLY A 27 24.79 22.84 -14.69
N LEU A 28 24.35 22.72 -15.95
CA LEU A 28 23.11 23.31 -16.48
C LEU A 28 22.04 22.23 -16.64
N VAL A 29 20.76 22.57 -16.45
CA VAL A 29 19.65 21.65 -16.69
C VAL A 29 18.81 22.18 -17.84
N PHE A 30 18.58 21.33 -18.84
CA PHE A 30 17.79 21.62 -20.04
C PHE A 30 16.50 20.79 -20.08
N THR A 31 15.48 21.31 -20.75
CA THR A 31 14.45 20.43 -21.32
C THR A 31 15.03 19.68 -22.52
N ALA A 32 14.57 18.46 -22.76
CA ALA A 32 14.84 17.73 -23.99
C ALA A 32 13.60 16.94 -24.42
N ARG A 33 13.28 16.94 -25.72
CA ARG A 33 12.16 16.15 -26.27
C ARG A 33 12.70 14.98 -27.06
N HIS A 34 12.32 13.75 -26.71
CA HIS A 34 12.79 12.58 -27.44
C HIS A 34 12.12 12.53 -28.83
N ARG A 35 12.91 12.65 -29.91
CA ARG A 35 12.45 12.78 -31.31
C ARG A 35 11.36 11.80 -31.72
N ARG A 36 11.60 10.50 -31.52
CA ARG A 36 10.66 9.42 -31.89
C ARG A 36 9.50 9.18 -30.90
N LEU A 37 9.67 9.51 -29.62
CA LEU A 37 8.69 9.21 -28.57
C LEU A 37 7.82 10.41 -28.18
N GLY A 38 8.18 11.63 -28.59
CA GLY A 38 7.46 12.87 -28.29
C GLY A 38 7.54 13.32 -26.83
N VAL A 39 8.03 12.49 -25.91
CA VAL A 39 8.10 12.74 -24.45
C VAL A 39 9.18 13.76 -24.08
N THR A 40 8.88 14.57 -23.06
CA THR A 40 9.83 15.49 -22.44
C THR A 40 10.64 14.79 -21.34
N ARG A 41 11.92 15.19 -21.24
CA ARG A 41 12.88 14.81 -20.20
C ARG A 41 13.62 16.06 -19.70
N ALA A 42 14.16 15.97 -18.49
CA ALA A 42 15.18 16.89 -18.03
C ALA A 42 16.55 16.29 -18.39
N VAL A 43 17.47 17.10 -18.89
CA VAL A 43 18.86 16.71 -19.15
C VAL A 43 19.76 17.59 -18.29
N LYS A 44 20.41 16.97 -17.30
CA LYS A 44 21.43 17.62 -16.48
C LYS A 44 22.78 17.43 -17.16
N ALA A 45 23.39 18.53 -17.56
CA ALA A 45 24.69 18.57 -18.22
C ALA A 45 25.76 19.10 -17.28
N ILE A 46 26.77 18.28 -17.02
CA ILE A 46 27.95 18.61 -16.22
C ILE A 46 29.17 18.59 -17.15
N VAL A 47 30.00 19.61 -17.03
CA VAL A 47 31.30 19.66 -17.71
C VAL A 47 32.34 19.30 -16.68
N ALA A 48 33.08 18.22 -16.89
CA ALA A 48 34.27 17.97 -16.06
C ALA A 48 35.32 19.06 -16.37
N PRO A 49 36.12 19.50 -15.39
CA PRO A 49 37.27 20.36 -15.68
C PRO A 49 38.23 19.69 -16.68
N GLU A 50 39.10 20.46 -17.31
CA GLU A 50 40.04 20.01 -18.37
C GLU A 50 41.13 19.03 -17.87
N VAL A 51 41.05 18.59 -16.61
CA VAL A 51 41.90 17.56 -16.01
C VAL A 51 41.18 16.22 -16.13
N ASP A 52 41.82 15.25 -16.77
CA ASP A 52 41.28 13.91 -17.06
C ASP A 52 41.18 13.03 -15.80
N ASP A 53 40.32 13.42 -14.87
CA ASP A 53 40.08 12.70 -13.63
C ASP A 53 39.14 11.50 -13.87
N ALA A 54 39.76 10.38 -14.22
CA ALA A 54 39.11 9.08 -14.36
C ALA A 54 38.50 8.54 -13.05
N GLU A 55 38.80 9.11 -11.87
CA GLU A 55 38.12 8.80 -10.61
C GLU A 55 36.79 9.56 -10.52
N LEU A 56 36.78 10.86 -10.85
CA LEU A 56 35.56 11.68 -10.91
C LEU A 56 34.54 11.09 -11.90
N SER A 57 34.99 10.72 -13.10
CA SER A 57 34.11 10.12 -14.12
C SER A 57 33.55 8.76 -13.68
N ARG A 58 34.35 7.94 -12.98
CA ARG A 58 33.91 6.63 -12.47
C ARG A 58 32.93 6.76 -11.31
N ARG A 59 33.10 7.77 -10.43
CA ARG A 59 32.14 8.08 -9.37
C ARG A 59 30.82 8.60 -9.93
N PHE A 60 30.87 9.53 -10.88
CA PHE A 60 29.69 10.02 -11.58
C PHE A 60 28.86 8.88 -12.20
N LEU A 61 29.53 7.95 -12.90
CA LEU A 61 28.90 6.77 -13.48
C LEU A 61 28.35 5.81 -12.42
N SER A 62 29.08 5.56 -11.33
CA SER A 62 28.64 4.69 -10.23
C SER A 62 27.41 5.23 -9.50
N GLU A 63 27.41 6.52 -9.18
CA GLU A 63 26.27 7.19 -8.52
C GLU A 63 25.07 7.31 -9.49
N ALA A 64 25.31 7.49 -10.80
CA ALA A 64 24.26 7.40 -11.82
C ALA A 64 23.67 5.98 -11.95
N GLN A 65 24.50 4.93 -11.89
CA GLN A 65 24.05 3.53 -11.91
C GLN A 65 23.16 3.22 -10.71
N LEU A 66 23.59 3.55 -9.49
CA LEU A 66 22.79 3.40 -8.27
C LEU A 66 21.44 4.15 -8.37
N MET A 67 21.43 5.34 -8.97
CA MET A 67 20.20 6.11 -9.23
C MET A 67 19.28 5.49 -10.30
N THR A 68 19.74 4.56 -11.15
CA THR A 68 18.85 3.79 -12.04
C THR A 68 18.19 2.58 -11.35
N GLU A 69 18.76 2.10 -10.24
CA GLU A 69 18.19 1.01 -9.42
C GLU A 69 17.22 1.50 -8.33
N LEU A 70 17.20 2.82 -8.10
CA LEU A 70 16.34 3.54 -7.15
C LEU A 70 14.96 3.92 -7.75
N ASP A 71 14.24 2.93 -8.30
CA ASP A 71 12.88 3.14 -8.84
C ASP A 71 11.84 3.36 -7.71
N HIS A 72 11.67 4.62 -7.30
CA HIS A 72 10.87 5.01 -6.14
C HIS A 72 9.93 6.21 -6.45
N PRO A 73 8.67 6.24 -5.98
CA PRO A 73 7.73 7.32 -6.29
C PRO A 73 8.19 8.70 -5.82
N HIS A 74 9.03 8.78 -4.79
CA HIS A 74 9.53 10.05 -4.24
C HIS A 74 10.99 10.37 -4.59
N LEU A 75 11.61 9.63 -5.51
CA LEU A 75 12.95 9.94 -6.03
C LEU A 75 12.88 10.28 -7.52
N VAL A 76 13.75 11.17 -7.98
CA VAL A 76 13.86 11.52 -9.41
C VAL A 76 14.48 10.38 -10.20
N ARG A 77 13.69 9.82 -11.11
CA ARG A 77 14.09 8.70 -11.96
C ARG A 77 15.08 9.14 -13.04
N VAL A 78 16.25 8.52 -13.04
CA VAL A 78 17.22 8.53 -14.15
C VAL A 78 16.80 7.49 -15.20
N PHE A 79 16.98 7.80 -16.49
CA PHE A 79 16.68 6.91 -17.62
C PHE A 79 17.91 6.51 -18.43
N GLU A 80 18.89 7.41 -18.57
CA GLU A 80 19.97 7.28 -19.54
C GLU A 80 21.15 8.17 -19.08
N TYR A 81 22.37 7.63 -19.19
CA TYR A 81 23.63 8.36 -19.06
C TYR A 81 24.26 8.47 -20.45
N ALA A 82 24.80 9.64 -20.79
CA ALA A 82 25.53 9.85 -22.04
C ALA A 82 26.76 10.74 -21.82
N GLU A 83 27.79 10.54 -22.64
CA GLU A 83 29.08 11.22 -22.53
C GLU A 83 29.61 11.55 -23.93
N HIS A 84 30.08 12.78 -24.13
CA HIS A 84 30.71 13.21 -25.38
C HIS A 84 31.71 14.34 -25.11
N GLY A 85 32.98 14.10 -25.42
CA GLY A 85 34.04 15.08 -25.20
C GLY A 85 34.14 15.47 -23.73
N SER A 86 33.92 16.75 -23.43
CA SER A 86 33.99 17.29 -22.06
C SER A 86 32.72 17.00 -21.22
N VAL A 87 31.60 16.74 -21.88
CA VAL A 87 30.26 16.80 -21.29
C VAL A 87 29.74 15.43 -20.87
N ARG A 88 29.27 15.35 -19.62
CA ARG A 88 28.57 14.21 -19.02
C ARG A 88 27.11 14.58 -18.79
N LEU A 89 26.19 13.70 -19.19
CA LEU A 89 24.76 13.96 -19.23
C LEU A 89 23.97 12.91 -18.46
N LEU A 90 22.99 13.36 -17.68
CA LEU A 90 21.95 12.51 -17.10
C LEU A 90 20.58 12.91 -17.65
N VAL A 91 19.92 11.97 -18.32
CA VAL A 91 18.53 12.10 -18.77
C VAL A 91 17.61 11.61 -17.66
N MET A 92 16.76 12.49 -17.17
CA MET A 92 15.89 12.29 -16.01
C MET A 92 14.43 12.58 -16.37
N GLU A 93 13.49 12.14 -15.53
CA GLU A 93 12.10 12.58 -15.67
C GLU A 93 11.97 14.10 -15.56
N TYR A 94 11.05 14.67 -16.34
CA TYR A 94 10.75 16.10 -16.29
C TYR A 94 9.61 16.37 -15.32
N LEU A 95 9.87 17.19 -14.30
CA LEU A 95 8.93 17.51 -13.23
C LEU A 95 8.37 18.93 -13.40
N ALA A 96 7.18 19.02 -13.99
CA ALA A 96 6.54 20.27 -14.38
C ALA A 96 5.95 21.09 -13.20
N GLY A 97 5.95 20.57 -11.97
CA GLY A 97 5.35 21.20 -10.80
C GLY A 97 6.23 22.22 -10.07
N GLY A 98 7.45 22.49 -10.55
CA GLY A 98 8.42 23.40 -9.93
C GLY A 98 9.18 22.79 -8.74
N THR A 99 9.96 23.62 -8.04
CA THR A 99 10.68 23.26 -6.81
C THR A 99 9.90 23.63 -5.55
N LEU A 100 10.27 23.10 -4.38
CA LEU A 100 9.77 23.58 -3.09
C LEU A 100 10.21 25.03 -2.85
N GLY A 101 11.44 25.40 -3.21
CA GLY A 101 11.93 26.78 -3.14
C GLY A 101 11.03 27.77 -3.87
N GLN A 102 10.57 27.42 -5.08
CA GLN A 102 9.60 28.23 -5.83
C GLN A 102 8.23 28.33 -5.14
N ARG A 103 7.78 27.28 -4.46
CA ARG A 103 6.49 27.22 -3.75
C ARG A 103 6.48 27.96 -2.42
N LEU A 104 7.63 28.09 -1.74
CA LEU A 104 7.75 28.83 -0.48
C LEU A 104 7.64 30.36 -0.64
N HIS A 105 7.54 30.88 -1.87
CA HIS A 105 7.10 32.27 -2.11
C HIS A 105 5.60 32.48 -1.88
N GLN A 106 4.84 31.42 -1.55
CA GLN A 106 3.42 31.48 -1.22
C GLN A 106 3.18 30.78 0.13
N PRO A 107 2.17 31.20 0.92
CA PRO A 107 1.81 30.52 2.15
C PRO A 107 1.53 29.01 1.92
N VAL A 108 2.20 28.18 2.70
CA VAL A 108 2.01 26.72 2.74
C VAL A 108 1.55 26.34 4.15
N THR A 109 0.56 25.46 4.25
CA THR A 109 0.02 25.07 5.56
C THR A 109 0.91 24.00 6.21
N PRO A 110 1.04 23.96 7.56
CA PRO A 110 1.89 23.00 8.25
C PRO A 110 1.58 21.53 7.92
N GLU A 111 0.31 21.17 7.71
CA GLU A 111 -0.13 19.83 7.31
C GLU A 111 0.54 19.42 5.98
N ARG A 112 0.49 20.32 4.99
CA ARG A 112 1.02 20.04 3.65
C ARG A 112 2.55 19.98 3.64
N VAL A 113 3.22 20.77 4.49
CA VAL A 113 4.67 20.67 4.71
C VAL A 113 5.03 19.34 5.39
N CYS A 114 4.27 18.90 6.39
CA CYS A 114 4.47 17.59 7.03
C CYS A 114 4.29 16.44 6.03
N ALA A 115 3.26 16.49 5.19
CA ALA A 115 3.06 15.45 4.17
C ALA A 115 4.18 15.45 3.10
N TRP A 116 4.68 16.61 2.67
CA TRP A 116 5.85 16.66 1.79
C TRP A 116 7.11 16.08 2.45
N ALA A 117 7.29 16.33 3.75
CA ALA A 117 8.40 15.77 4.51
C ALA A 117 8.34 14.25 4.64
N LEU A 118 7.16 13.67 4.91
CA LEU A 118 6.98 12.21 4.99
C LEU A 118 7.29 11.53 3.65
N ALA A 119 6.83 12.10 2.54
CA ALA A 119 7.13 11.62 1.20
C ALA A 119 8.65 11.63 0.88
N ILE A 120 9.35 12.69 1.28
CA ILE A 120 10.80 12.80 1.09
C ILE A 120 11.56 11.85 2.04
N ALA A 121 11.08 11.64 3.27
CA ALA A 121 11.66 10.69 4.21
C ALA A 121 11.53 9.23 3.75
N ASP A 122 10.39 8.84 3.18
CA ASP A 122 10.18 7.55 2.51
C ASP A 122 11.17 7.36 1.33
N GLY A 123 11.35 8.40 0.51
CA GLY A 123 12.38 8.42 -0.53
C GLY A 123 13.81 8.24 -0.01
N LEU A 124 14.16 8.90 1.11
CA LEU A 124 15.47 8.79 1.74
C LEU A 124 15.71 7.40 2.34
N GLN A 125 14.71 6.81 2.99
CA GLN A 125 14.81 5.46 3.56
C GLN A 125 15.19 4.44 2.47
N ALA A 126 14.50 4.48 1.32
CA ALA A 126 14.79 3.61 0.18
C ALA A 126 16.19 3.82 -0.46
N ALA A 127 16.79 5.00 -0.26
CA ALA A 127 18.17 5.31 -0.67
C ALA A 127 19.20 4.87 0.39
N HIS A 128 18.94 5.14 1.66
CA HIS A 128 19.78 4.76 2.80
C HIS A 128 19.93 3.24 2.92
N GLU A 129 18.88 2.47 2.62
CA GLU A 129 18.90 1.00 2.55
C GLU A 129 19.82 0.45 1.44
N ARG A 130 20.09 1.23 0.38
CA ARG A 130 21.09 0.93 -0.65
C ARG A 130 22.46 1.57 -0.38
N GLY A 131 22.65 2.16 0.80
CA GLY A 131 23.88 2.87 1.19
C GLY A 131 24.06 4.25 0.56
N VAL A 132 23.04 4.80 -0.12
CA VAL A 132 23.10 6.07 -0.84
C VAL A 132 22.61 7.22 0.05
N ALA A 133 23.51 8.10 0.47
CA ALA A 133 23.17 9.36 1.18
C ALA A 133 23.15 10.55 0.20
N HIS A 134 22.21 11.47 0.38
CA HIS A 134 21.94 12.56 -0.57
C HIS A 134 22.91 13.74 -0.44
N ARG A 135 23.22 14.15 0.80
CA ARG A 135 24.20 15.18 1.18
C ARG A 135 23.93 16.60 0.65
N ASP A 136 22.71 16.93 0.20
CA ASP A 136 22.35 18.27 -0.31
C ASP A 136 20.84 18.59 -0.23
N ILE A 137 20.13 18.13 0.80
CA ILE A 137 18.67 18.33 0.87
C ILE A 137 18.36 19.79 1.18
N LYS A 138 17.59 20.42 0.29
CA LYS A 138 17.20 21.84 0.35
C LYS A 138 15.95 22.07 -0.52
N PRO A 139 15.23 23.20 -0.35
CA PRO A 139 14.00 23.47 -1.11
C PRO A 139 14.13 23.40 -2.64
N ASP A 140 15.28 23.70 -3.23
CA ASP A 140 15.45 23.66 -4.69
C ASP A 140 15.69 22.25 -5.25
N ASN A 141 16.12 21.31 -4.41
CA ASN A 141 16.36 19.92 -4.80
C ASN A 141 15.10 19.03 -4.61
N VAL A 142 14.07 19.55 -3.93
CA VAL A 142 12.73 18.93 -3.85
C VAL A 142 11.87 19.48 -5.01
N LEU A 143 11.56 18.63 -5.98
CA LEU A 143 10.78 18.97 -7.18
C LEU A 143 9.39 18.33 -7.13
N PHE A 144 8.44 18.83 -7.92
CA PHE A 144 7.05 18.37 -7.90
C PHE A 144 6.58 17.80 -9.24
N THR A 145 5.84 16.70 -9.19
CA THR A 145 5.04 16.24 -10.34
C THR A 145 3.95 17.27 -10.68
N ALA A 146 3.37 17.17 -11.88
CA ALA A 146 2.20 17.99 -12.24
C ALA A 146 1.01 17.81 -11.29
N GLY A 147 0.88 16.62 -10.67
CA GLY A 147 -0.12 16.33 -9.63
C GLY A 147 0.25 16.79 -8.22
N GLY A 148 1.40 17.47 -8.03
CA GLY A 148 1.79 18.02 -6.72
C GLY A 148 2.42 17.04 -5.73
N ALA A 149 2.75 15.82 -6.16
CA ALA A 149 3.57 14.90 -5.36
C ALA A 149 5.05 15.33 -5.40
N PRO A 150 5.75 15.40 -4.25
CA PRO A 150 7.16 15.76 -4.22
C PRO A 150 8.06 14.57 -4.60
N LYS A 151 9.22 14.90 -5.16
CA LYS A 151 10.32 14.00 -5.46
C LYS A 151 11.65 14.66 -5.11
N LEU A 152 12.57 13.88 -4.56
CA LEU A 152 13.93 14.31 -4.27
C LEU A 152 14.83 14.13 -5.50
N SER A 153 15.50 15.20 -5.90
CA SER A 153 16.42 15.30 -7.04
C SER A 153 17.80 15.75 -6.58
N ASP A 154 18.81 15.67 -7.44
CA ASP A 154 20.13 16.23 -7.15
C ASP A 154 20.80 15.64 -5.89
N PHE A 155 20.65 14.33 -5.73
CA PHE A 155 21.61 13.47 -5.02
C PHE A 155 23.05 13.88 -5.40
N GLY A 156 23.99 13.70 -4.46
CA GLY A 156 25.36 14.23 -4.50
C GLY A 156 26.33 13.74 -5.59
N ILE A 157 25.81 13.25 -6.73
CA ILE A 157 26.43 12.55 -7.87
C ILE A 157 27.70 13.22 -8.45
N ALA A 158 27.98 14.47 -8.08
CA ALA A 158 29.29 15.13 -8.27
C ALA A 158 29.52 16.21 -7.21
N LYS A 159 29.87 15.82 -5.98
CA LYS A 159 30.39 16.73 -4.94
C LYS A 159 31.86 16.43 -4.65
N LEU A 160 32.76 16.91 -5.51
CA LEU A 160 34.20 16.62 -5.47
C LEU A 160 35.09 17.87 -5.36
N PHE A 161 36.23 17.64 -4.72
CA PHE A 161 37.40 18.50 -4.46
C PHE A 161 37.41 19.33 -3.16
N GLU A 162 37.89 18.71 -2.08
CA GLU A 162 39.05 19.26 -1.36
C GLU A 162 39.89 18.13 -0.74
N GLY A 163 41.10 17.95 -1.28
CA GLY A 163 42.08 16.95 -0.84
C GLY A 163 43.51 17.51 -0.69
N THR A 164 43.67 18.82 -0.88
CA THR A 164 44.93 19.55 -0.75
C THR A 164 44.65 21.05 -0.54
N ALA A 165 45.28 21.63 0.49
CA ALA A 165 45.60 23.05 0.63
C ALA A 165 44.49 24.10 0.35
N ALA A 166 43.56 24.23 1.30
CA ALA A 166 42.98 25.49 1.79
C ALA A 166 42.77 26.65 0.79
N SER A 167 41.56 26.75 0.23
CA SER A 167 41.00 28.03 -0.22
C SER A 167 39.53 28.14 0.19
N THR A 168 39.03 29.34 0.46
CA THR A 168 37.71 29.57 1.08
C THR A 168 36.51 29.36 0.13
N SER A 169 36.63 28.49 -0.87
CA SER A 169 35.62 28.18 -1.89
C SER A 169 35.12 26.73 -1.92
N GLY A 170 35.77 25.78 -1.22
CA GLY A 170 35.51 24.33 -1.32
C GLY A 170 34.22 23.81 -0.66
N LEU A 171 33.25 24.64 -0.26
CA LEU A 171 32.09 24.13 0.50
C LEU A 171 31.04 23.42 -0.35
N LEU A 172 30.90 22.13 -0.08
CA LEU A 172 30.03 21.20 -0.78
C LEU A 172 28.56 21.29 -0.31
N GLY A 173 27.87 22.38 -0.67
CA GLY A 173 26.42 22.50 -0.51
C GLY A 173 25.94 23.94 -0.38
N THR A 174 24.69 24.11 0.08
CA THR A 174 24.15 25.42 0.47
C THR A 174 24.28 25.53 2.01
N PRO A 175 25.27 26.28 2.57
CA PRO A 175 25.72 26.08 3.95
C PRO A 175 24.65 26.19 5.05
N ILE A 176 23.61 26.98 4.83
CA ILE A 176 22.49 27.18 5.78
C ILE A 176 21.60 25.93 5.98
N TYR A 177 21.78 24.89 5.16
CA TYR A 177 21.11 23.58 5.28
C TYR A 177 22.07 22.43 5.65
N MET A 178 23.39 22.66 5.66
CA MET A 178 24.38 21.62 5.91
C MET A 178 24.49 21.25 7.40
N ALA A 179 24.72 19.97 7.68
CA ALA A 179 24.88 19.46 9.04
C ALA A 179 26.26 19.80 9.64
N PRO A 180 26.39 20.00 10.97
CA PRO A 180 27.66 20.34 11.63
C PRO A 180 28.84 19.45 11.24
N GLU A 181 28.64 18.14 11.14
CA GLU A 181 29.67 17.17 10.74
C GLU A 181 30.28 17.44 9.36
N GLN A 182 29.52 18.04 8.43
CA GLN A 182 29.98 18.36 7.08
C GLN A 182 31.01 19.51 7.06
N PHE A 183 31.06 20.32 8.12
CA PHE A 183 32.07 21.38 8.32
C PHE A 183 33.27 20.91 9.16
N LEU A 184 33.10 19.82 9.91
CA LEU A 184 34.09 19.27 10.85
C LEU A 184 34.92 18.12 10.25
N GLY A 185 34.70 17.76 8.97
CA GLY A 185 35.41 16.67 8.29
C GLY A 185 35.04 15.27 8.80
N ALA A 186 33.92 15.14 9.52
CA ALA A 186 33.47 13.88 10.09
C ALA A 186 32.64 13.05 9.08
N PRO A 187 32.44 11.74 9.28
CA PRO A 187 31.76 10.87 8.31
C PRO A 187 30.32 11.31 8.00
N VAL A 188 30.04 11.63 6.73
CA VAL A 188 28.74 12.14 6.27
C VAL A 188 27.86 11.01 5.71
N GLY A 189 26.87 10.60 6.49
CA GLY A 189 25.87 9.57 6.16
C GLY A 189 24.42 10.00 6.48
N PRO A 190 23.48 9.05 6.69
CA PRO A 190 22.05 9.31 6.86
C PRO A 190 21.67 10.43 7.84
N ALA A 191 22.35 10.53 8.99
CA ALA A 191 22.05 11.57 9.98
C ALA A 191 22.23 13.02 9.45
N ALA A 192 23.12 13.24 8.47
CA ALA A 192 23.31 14.54 7.84
C ALA A 192 22.18 14.89 6.86
N ASP A 193 21.61 13.87 6.20
CA ASP A 193 20.40 14.03 5.38
C ASP A 193 19.21 14.42 6.27
N LEU A 194 19.06 13.79 7.45
CA LEU A 194 17.98 14.13 8.39
C LEU A 194 18.10 15.55 8.93
N TYR A 195 19.32 16.05 9.20
CA TYR A 195 19.54 17.45 9.54
C TYR A 195 19.17 18.39 8.38
N SER A 196 19.59 18.07 7.16
CA SER A 196 19.31 18.87 5.96
C SER A 196 17.80 18.90 5.63
N LEU A 197 17.10 17.78 5.86
CA LEU A 197 15.65 17.69 5.81
C LEU A 197 15.00 18.54 6.91
N GLY A 198 15.45 18.43 8.17
CA GLY A 198 15.00 19.27 9.28
C GLY A 198 15.14 20.76 9.00
N ALA A 199 16.28 21.21 8.44
CA ALA A 199 16.51 22.58 8.02
C ALA A 199 15.58 23.02 6.86
N THR A 200 15.26 22.11 5.95
CA THR A 200 14.30 22.32 4.86
C THR A 200 12.87 22.49 5.40
N LEU A 201 12.44 21.66 6.35
CA LEU A 201 11.14 21.80 7.04
C LEU A 201 11.07 23.10 7.84
N TYR A 202 12.12 23.43 8.58
CA TYR A 202 12.19 24.66 9.38
C TYR A 202 11.97 25.89 8.49
N ARG A 203 12.63 25.96 7.31
CA ARG A 203 12.39 27.03 6.33
C ARG A 203 10.97 27.00 5.74
N ALA A 204 10.37 25.83 5.57
CA ALA A 204 9.01 25.70 5.06
C ALA A 204 7.91 26.03 6.09
N LEU A 205 8.22 25.94 7.39
CA LEU A 205 7.26 26.17 8.49
C LEU A 205 7.34 27.58 9.09
N ALA A 206 8.52 28.19 9.19
CA ALA A 206 8.71 29.49 9.87
C ALA A 206 9.10 30.65 8.93
N ASP A 207 9.05 30.42 7.61
CA ASP A 207 9.51 31.33 6.53
C ASP A 207 10.98 31.81 6.64
N ARG A 208 11.76 31.28 7.58
CA ARG A 208 13.15 31.65 7.88
C ARG A 208 14.02 30.41 8.09
N THR A 209 15.31 30.50 7.80
CA THR A 209 16.27 29.39 8.01
C THR A 209 16.69 29.23 9.47
N PRO A 210 17.24 28.06 9.88
CA PRO A 210 17.75 27.83 11.25
C PRO A 210 18.90 28.78 11.64
N VAL A 211 19.63 29.30 10.66
CA VAL A 211 20.72 30.27 10.77
C VAL A 211 20.45 31.48 9.89
N GLY A 212 21.09 32.62 10.17
CA GLY A 212 20.88 33.85 9.38
C GLY A 212 21.38 33.73 7.94
N THR A 213 20.66 34.33 6.98
CA THR A 213 21.03 34.36 5.56
C THR A 213 22.14 35.35 5.26
N ASP A 214 22.10 36.53 5.90
CA ASP A 214 22.92 37.69 5.54
C ASP A 214 24.23 37.69 6.36
N LEU A 215 24.88 36.54 6.41
CA LEU A 215 26.04 36.25 7.25
C LEU A 215 27.25 35.85 6.40
N SER A 216 28.45 36.19 6.88
CA SER A 216 29.67 35.63 6.31
C SER A 216 29.70 34.10 6.51
N LEU A 217 30.33 33.39 5.58
CA LEU A 217 30.50 31.93 5.65
C LEU A 217 30.95 31.46 7.05
N ALA A 218 31.98 32.08 7.63
CA ALA A 218 32.47 31.72 8.96
C ALA A 218 31.43 31.95 10.08
N ALA A 219 30.56 32.97 9.95
CA ALA A 219 29.46 33.19 10.89
C ALA A 219 28.31 32.18 10.70
N VAL A 220 28.04 31.73 9.46
CA VAL A 220 27.10 30.63 9.19
C VAL A 220 27.63 29.33 9.81
N VAL A 221 28.88 28.96 9.55
CA VAL A 221 29.54 27.77 10.12
C VAL A 221 29.47 27.80 11.65
N ARG A 222 29.82 28.94 12.26
CA ARG A 222 29.69 29.14 13.71
C ARG A 222 28.26 28.93 14.20
N GLN A 223 27.25 29.51 13.55
CA GLN A 223 25.86 29.33 13.99
C GLN A 223 25.37 27.89 13.81
N VAL A 224 25.75 27.20 12.73
CA VAL A 224 25.41 25.78 12.53
C VAL A 224 25.99 24.91 13.66
N ILE A 225 27.25 25.11 14.04
CA ILE A 225 27.95 24.28 15.04
C ILE A 225 27.59 24.68 16.47
N GLU A 226 27.68 25.96 16.82
CA GLU A 226 27.66 26.45 18.22
C GLU A 226 26.28 26.88 18.73
N ARG A 227 25.31 27.21 17.85
CA ARG A 227 24.06 27.89 18.24
C ARG A 227 22.83 27.05 17.92
N GLU A 228 21.97 26.82 18.92
CA GLU A 228 20.66 26.21 18.66
C GLU A 228 19.73 27.15 17.87
N PRO A 229 18.93 26.62 16.91
CA PRO A 229 17.92 27.42 16.22
C PRO A 229 16.90 27.98 17.21
N ALA A 230 16.28 29.11 16.87
CA ALA A 230 15.14 29.60 17.65
C ALA A 230 13.95 28.61 17.57
N PRO A 231 13.05 28.58 18.55
CA PRO A 231 11.82 27.78 18.48
C PRO A 231 10.95 28.07 17.25
N LEU A 232 9.95 27.20 17.08
CA LEU A 232 8.92 27.26 16.03
C LEU A 232 7.57 27.55 16.68
N ASP A 233 7.39 28.77 17.19
CA ASP A 233 6.27 29.11 18.09
C ASP A 233 4.89 29.09 17.39
N ASP A 234 4.83 29.41 16.10
CA ASP A 234 3.60 29.38 15.27
C ASP A 234 3.26 27.97 14.73
N VAL A 235 3.98 26.92 15.16
CA VAL A 235 3.85 25.54 14.69
C VAL A 235 3.36 24.65 15.84
N PRO A 236 2.48 23.66 15.59
CA PRO A 236 2.06 22.72 16.63
C PRO A 236 3.27 22.07 17.33
N SER A 237 3.30 22.15 18.66
CA SER A 237 4.51 21.89 19.46
C SER A 237 5.12 20.50 19.28
N ARG A 238 4.31 19.49 18.97
CA ARG A 238 4.78 18.14 18.63
C ARG A 238 5.53 18.11 17.30
N VAL A 239 5.02 18.80 16.27
CA VAL A 239 5.69 18.91 14.96
C VAL A 239 6.98 19.71 15.10
N ALA A 240 6.94 20.81 15.85
CA ALA A 240 8.12 21.60 16.18
C ALA A 240 9.22 20.77 16.86
N ALA A 241 8.86 19.91 17.82
CA ALA A 241 9.81 19.05 18.53
C ALA A 241 10.57 18.08 17.60
N VAL A 242 9.88 17.45 16.63
CA VAL A 242 10.51 16.52 15.67
C VAL A 242 11.46 17.27 14.73
N VAL A 243 11.07 18.45 14.24
CA VAL A 243 11.94 19.30 13.40
C VAL A 243 13.18 19.76 14.17
N MET A 244 13.03 20.16 15.43
CA MET A 244 14.15 20.56 16.28
C MET A 244 15.05 19.38 16.66
N ARG A 245 14.51 18.17 16.88
CA ARG A 245 15.31 16.95 17.08
C ARG A 245 16.16 16.62 15.86
N ALA A 246 15.60 16.73 14.65
CA ALA A 246 16.37 16.54 13.42
C ALA A 246 17.52 17.57 13.27
N LEU A 247 17.36 18.77 13.82
CA LEU A 247 18.37 19.84 13.86
C LEU A 247 19.38 19.72 15.02
N ALA A 248 19.35 18.67 15.82
CA ALA A 248 20.28 18.48 16.93
C ALA A 248 21.74 18.41 16.45
N LYS A 249 22.66 19.03 17.20
CA LYS A 249 24.05 19.21 16.75
C LYS A 249 24.82 17.90 16.59
N LYS A 250 24.67 16.98 17.54
CA LYS A 250 25.27 15.64 17.46
C LYS A 250 24.41 14.72 16.59
N PRO A 251 24.99 13.94 15.66
CA PRO A 251 24.26 12.93 14.89
C PRO A 251 23.51 11.89 15.75
N SER A 252 24.00 11.60 16.95
CA SER A 252 23.39 10.65 17.92
C SER A 252 22.05 11.11 18.49
N ASP A 253 21.78 12.41 18.47
CA ASP A 253 20.66 13.01 19.21
C ASP A 253 19.43 13.21 18.27
N ARG A 254 19.65 13.05 16.96
CA ARG A 254 18.66 13.04 15.87
C ARG A 254 17.91 11.68 15.81
N PRO A 255 16.87 11.52 14.99
CA PRO A 255 16.33 10.19 14.65
C PRO A 255 17.41 9.31 13.99
N ALA A 256 17.43 8.01 14.25
CA ALA A 256 18.46 7.09 13.76
C ALA A 256 18.27 6.69 12.28
N SER A 257 17.06 6.87 11.74
CA SER A 257 16.74 6.60 10.33
C SER A 257 15.70 7.57 9.76
N ALA A 258 15.58 7.61 8.43
CA ALA A 258 14.51 8.36 7.78
C ALA A 258 13.12 7.78 8.10
N GLN A 259 13.02 6.46 8.30
CA GLN A 259 11.82 5.82 8.84
C GLN A 259 11.47 6.33 10.25
N GLU A 260 12.44 6.46 11.18
CA GLU A 260 12.18 6.98 12.53
C GLU A 260 11.75 8.46 12.50
N PHE A 261 12.38 9.27 11.65
CA PHE A 261 11.95 10.66 11.44
C PHE A 261 10.51 10.73 10.90
N ALA A 262 10.18 9.89 9.90
CA ALA A 262 8.82 9.81 9.35
C ALA A 262 7.81 9.32 10.41
N VAL A 263 8.21 8.34 11.23
CA VAL A 263 7.44 7.78 12.34
C VAL A 263 7.01 8.88 13.33
N GLU A 264 7.97 9.66 13.82
CA GLU A 264 7.71 10.70 14.81
C GLU A 264 6.92 11.86 14.21
N LEU A 265 7.26 12.30 13.00
CA LEU A 265 6.56 13.39 12.33
C LEU A 265 5.10 13.02 12.02
N ALA A 266 4.84 11.77 11.60
CA ALA A 266 3.50 11.29 11.29
C ALA A 266 2.59 11.25 12.53
N ARG A 267 3.13 10.78 13.67
CA ARG A 267 2.45 10.84 14.99
C ARG A 267 2.20 12.28 15.43
N ALA A 268 3.24 13.13 15.38
CA ALA A 268 3.16 14.54 15.76
C ALA A 268 2.12 15.32 14.95
N ALA A 269 2.07 15.10 13.64
CA ALA A 269 1.09 15.71 12.74
C ALA A 269 -0.33 15.17 12.99
N ARG A 270 -0.50 13.84 13.17
CA ARG A 270 -1.79 13.22 13.55
C ARG A 270 -2.38 13.83 14.83
N ASP A 271 -1.54 14.03 15.85
CA ASP A 271 -1.94 14.60 17.12
C ASP A 271 -2.28 16.10 17.04
N SER A 272 -1.74 16.79 16.03
CA SER A 272 -1.89 18.24 15.84
C SER A 272 -3.05 18.60 14.90
N PHE A 273 -3.30 17.79 13.88
CA PHE A 273 -4.23 18.06 12.77
C PHE A 273 -5.42 17.10 12.72
N GLY A 274 -5.44 16.06 13.56
CA GLY A 274 -6.53 15.10 13.69
C GLY A 274 -6.40 13.85 12.81
N ARG A 275 -7.33 12.91 12.99
CA ARG A 275 -7.42 11.70 12.18
C ARG A 275 -7.80 12.06 10.73
N GLY A 276 -7.10 11.47 9.77
CA GLY A 276 -7.30 11.75 8.34
C GLY A 276 -6.49 12.92 7.78
N TRP A 277 -5.64 13.61 8.57
CA TRP A 277 -4.85 14.75 8.08
C TRP A 277 -4.00 14.46 6.83
N ILE A 278 -3.56 13.20 6.64
CA ILE A 278 -2.82 12.78 5.43
C ILE A 278 -3.68 12.96 4.16
N THR A 279 -4.96 12.54 4.20
CA THR A 279 -5.82 12.48 3.00
C THR A 279 -6.20 13.87 2.49
N THR A 280 -6.21 14.89 3.35
CA THR A 280 -6.51 16.28 2.97
C THR A 280 -5.36 16.98 2.23
N THR A 281 -4.12 16.45 2.30
CA THR A 281 -2.94 17.10 1.67
C THR A 281 -2.76 16.78 0.20
N GLY A 282 -3.39 15.72 -0.31
CA GLY A 282 -3.24 15.24 -1.70
C GLY A 282 -1.86 14.62 -2.01
N VAL A 283 -1.02 14.38 -1.01
CA VAL A 283 0.30 13.75 -1.18
C VAL A 283 0.18 12.24 -0.98
N PRO A 284 0.60 11.39 -1.95
CA PRO A 284 0.67 9.94 -1.72
C PRO A 284 1.81 9.64 -0.74
N LEU A 285 1.57 8.75 0.24
CA LEU A 285 2.52 8.37 1.30
C LEU A 285 2.54 6.84 1.52
N ARG A 286 3.69 6.33 1.97
CA ARG A 286 3.95 4.91 2.28
C ARG A 286 4.39 4.67 3.74
N VAL A 287 3.96 5.52 4.66
CA VAL A 287 4.33 5.40 6.08
C VAL A 287 3.62 4.19 6.70
N ASP A 288 4.37 3.34 7.42
CA ASP A 288 3.79 2.18 8.12
C ASP A 288 2.67 2.64 9.08
N PRO A 289 1.44 2.12 8.93
CA PRO A 289 0.28 2.59 9.68
C PRO A 289 0.24 2.14 11.13
N ARG A 290 0.96 1.08 11.52
CA ARG A 290 1.11 0.66 12.93
C ARG A 290 1.93 1.68 13.73
N VAL A 291 2.46 2.68 13.03
CA VAL A 291 3.02 3.90 13.61
C VAL A 291 1.97 4.99 13.76
N LEU A 292 1.08 5.17 12.78
CA LEU A 292 -0.01 6.14 12.82
C LEU A 292 -1.12 5.76 13.82
N LEU A 293 -1.25 4.47 14.13
CA LEU A 293 -2.07 3.94 15.21
C LEU A 293 -1.18 3.68 16.44
N ASP A 294 -1.67 3.96 17.66
CA ASP A 294 -0.90 3.69 18.89
C ASP A 294 -1.03 2.22 19.34
N GLU A 295 -0.68 1.31 18.44
CA GLU A 295 -0.36 -0.06 18.81
C GLU A 295 0.95 -0.06 19.64
N PRO A 296 0.99 -0.71 20.82
CA PRO A 296 2.24 -0.85 21.55
C PRO A 296 3.21 -1.71 20.74
N ALA A 297 4.47 -1.27 20.64
CA ALA A 297 5.50 -2.08 20.01
C ALA A 297 5.54 -3.46 20.70
N PRO A 298 5.62 -4.58 19.93
CA PRO A 298 5.74 -5.90 20.52
C PRO A 298 6.94 -5.91 21.47
N PRO A 299 6.84 -6.51 22.67
CA PRO A 299 7.88 -6.41 23.67
C PRO A 299 9.20 -6.91 23.06
N ALA A 300 10.24 -6.08 23.17
CA ALA A 300 11.57 -6.41 22.66
C ALA A 300 11.95 -7.83 23.15
N PRO A 301 12.45 -8.71 22.26
CA PRO A 301 12.66 -10.11 22.60
C PRO A 301 13.54 -10.18 23.84
N THR A 302 12.98 -10.74 24.92
CA THR A 302 13.69 -10.86 26.19
C THR A 302 15.01 -11.59 25.91
N PRO A 303 16.17 -11.01 26.27
CA PRO A 303 17.44 -11.66 26.00
C PRO A 303 17.43 -13.01 26.69
N GLN A 304 17.43 -14.09 25.90
CA GLN A 304 17.50 -15.43 26.47
C GLN A 304 18.83 -15.53 27.19
N PRO A 305 18.85 -16.05 28.44
CA PRO A 305 20.11 -16.21 29.17
C PRO A 305 21.02 -17.13 28.36
N ASP A 306 22.27 -16.71 28.14
CA ASP A 306 23.22 -17.42 27.27
C ASP A 306 23.27 -18.91 27.61
N VAL A 307 22.87 -19.75 26.65
CA VAL A 307 23.12 -21.19 26.69
C VAL A 307 24.45 -21.43 25.96
N PRO A 308 25.57 -21.63 26.69
CA PRO A 308 26.87 -21.68 26.05
C PRO A 308 27.03 -22.97 25.23
N THR A 309 26.98 -22.85 23.91
CA THR A 309 27.38 -23.91 22.98
C THR A 309 28.88 -24.18 23.11
N ARG A 310 29.24 -25.01 24.08
CA ARG A 310 30.63 -25.36 24.39
C ARG A 310 31.20 -26.25 23.29
N ILE A 311 32.25 -25.77 22.63
CA ILE A 311 33.05 -26.55 21.68
C ILE A 311 33.68 -27.74 22.42
N SER A 312 33.75 -28.90 21.75
CA SER A 312 34.26 -30.15 22.31
C SER A 312 35.78 -30.13 22.49
N GLY A 313 36.28 -30.41 23.70
CA GLY A 313 37.68 -30.75 23.94
C GLY A 313 38.16 -30.56 25.39
N GLY A 314 38.79 -31.60 25.96
CA GLY A 314 39.69 -31.45 27.12
C GLY A 314 39.16 -31.85 28.52
N LEU A 315 39.17 -33.17 28.79
CA LEU A 315 39.57 -33.85 30.05
C LEU A 315 38.93 -33.50 31.44
N SER A 316 38.70 -34.56 32.21
CA SER A 316 38.17 -34.66 33.59
C SER A 316 39.27 -34.50 34.69
N PRO A 317 39.04 -34.71 36.02
CA PRO A 317 37.80 -34.85 36.81
C PRO A 317 37.77 -34.11 38.19
N ALA A 318 36.65 -34.28 38.95
CA ALA A 318 36.48 -34.07 40.41
C ALA A 318 36.50 -32.61 40.95
N PHE A 319 35.89 -32.24 42.09
CA PHE A 319 35.31 -33.00 43.24
C PHE A 319 33.82 -32.64 43.54
N ALA A 320 33.25 -33.24 44.59
CA ALA A 320 31.87 -33.07 45.10
C ALA A 320 31.90 -32.75 46.63
N PRO A 321 30.79 -32.84 47.43
CA PRO A 321 29.50 -32.14 47.37
C PRO A 321 29.02 -31.53 48.72
N ALA A 322 27.99 -30.69 48.70
CA ALA A 322 26.96 -30.53 49.76
C ALA A 322 25.74 -29.76 49.18
N ALA A 323 24.45 -30.10 49.30
CA ALA A 323 23.62 -30.82 50.27
C ALA A 323 22.88 -29.93 51.31
N LEU A 324 21.58 -29.72 51.10
CA LEU A 324 20.53 -29.82 52.13
C LEU A 324 19.14 -30.04 51.46
N ALA A 325 18.12 -30.43 52.23
CA ALA A 325 16.82 -30.87 51.71
C ALA A 325 15.64 -30.47 52.62
N ALA A 326 14.41 -30.42 52.08
CA ALA A 326 13.15 -30.54 52.81
C ALA A 326 11.98 -30.96 51.89
N ALA A 327 10.96 -31.62 52.45
CA ALA A 327 9.88 -32.33 51.75
C ALA A 327 8.57 -31.50 51.60
N PRO A 328 7.52 -31.99 50.88
CA PRO A 328 6.39 -31.17 50.42
C PRO A 328 5.08 -31.34 51.21
N VAL A 329 4.05 -30.55 50.86
CA VAL A 329 2.63 -30.70 51.29
C VAL A 329 1.70 -30.61 50.05
N ALA A 330 0.51 -31.22 50.12
CA ALA A 330 -0.30 -31.61 48.96
C ALA A 330 -1.47 -30.68 48.57
N LEU A 331 -2.10 -30.97 47.42
CA LEU A 331 -3.29 -30.29 46.88
C LEU A 331 -4.60 -30.67 47.60
N ALA A 332 -5.57 -29.76 47.57
CA ALA A 332 -7.00 -30.04 47.71
C ALA A 332 -7.80 -29.10 46.78
N ALA A 333 -9.01 -29.50 46.36
CA ALA A 333 -9.85 -28.74 45.42
C ALA A 333 -11.31 -28.60 45.92
N PRO A 334 -12.01 -27.47 45.64
CA PRO A 334 -13.42 -27.27 46.00
C PRO A 334 -14.42 -27.61 44.86
N PRO A 335 -15.74 -27.76 45.16
CA PRO A 335 -16.72 -28.38 44.25
C PRO A 335 -17.65 -27.40 43.48
N ALA A 336 -18.54 -27.96 42.65
CA ALA A 336 -19.50 -27.24 41.79
C ALA A 336 -20.90 -27.00 42.42
N ALA A 337 -21.67 -26.09 41.80
CA ALA A 337 -23.04 -25.69 42.19
C ALA A 337 -23.93 -25.40 40.94
N PRO A 338 -25.27 -25.28 41.07
CA PRO A 338 -26.22 -25.65 40.00
C PRO A 338 -26.91 -24.48 39.25
N ALA A 339 -27.87 -24.83 38.39
CA ALA A 339 -28.72 -23.93 37.58
C ALA A 339 -30.12 -24.54 37.36
N PRO A 340 -31.12 -23.83 36.79
CA PRO A 340 -31.35 -22.39 36.72
C PRO A 340 -32.73 -21.98 37.31
N ALA A 341 -33.05 -20.67 37.29
CA ALA A 341 -34.41 -20.16 37.52
C ALA A 341 -34.76 -19.07 36.48
N ALA A 342 -36.02 -18.98 36.06
CA ALA A 342 -36.48 -18.09 34.99
C ALA A 342 -37.07 -16.77 35.52
N LEU A 343 -36.82 -15.66 34.81
CA LEU A 343 -37.49 -14.36 35.01
C LEU A 343 -37.79 -13.68 33.65
N SER A 344 -38.83 -12.84 33.65
CA SER A 344 -39.51 -12.37 32.45
C SER A 344 -38.88 -11.13 31.79
N VAL A 345 -39.08 -11.00 30.47
CA VAL A 345 -38.52 -9.90 29.65
C VAL A 345 -39.59 -8.86 29.27
N PRO A 346 -39.43 -7.58 29.66
CA PRO A 346 -40.07 -6.43 29.02
C PRO A 346 -39.20 -5.85 27.87
N PRO A 347 -39.77 -5.10 26.92
CA PRO A 347 -39.15 -4.88 25.60
C PRO A 347 -37.98 -3.88 25.58
N ALA A 348 -36.97 -4.18 24.76
CA ALA A 348 -35.84 -3.30 24.51
C ALA A 348 -36.23 -2.11 23.60
N ARG A 349 -35.68 -0.93 23.87
CA ARG A 349 -35.60 0.18 22.91
C ARG A 349 -34.31 0.07 22.09
N PRO A 350 -34.31 0.41 20.80
CA PRO A 350 -33.12 0.31 19.96
C PRO A 350 -32.05 1.33 20.37
N ARG A 351 -30.78 0.97 20.20
CA ARG A 351 -29.66 1.91 20.21
C ARG A 351 -28.66 1.56 19.11
N THR A 352 -28.23 2.60 18.41
CA THR A 352 -27.41 2.54 17.19
C THR A 352 -25.91 2.64 17.51
N GLY A 353 -25.09 2.00 16.66
CA GLY A 353 -23.70 2.38 16.42
C GLY A 353 -22.61 1.51 17.04
N ARG A 354 -21.49 1.42 16.30
CA ARG A 354 -20.18 0.80 16.64
C ARG A 354 -20.16 -0.73 16.81
N ARG A 355 -19.64 -1.43 15.79
CA ARG A 355 -18.96 -2.73 15.95
C ARG A 355 -17.47 -2.48 16.24
N THR A 356 -17.02 -2.61 17.49
CA THR A 356 -15.58 -2.86 17.84
C THR A 356 -15.36 -3.16 19.34
N ALA A 357 -14.37 -4.03 19.62
CA ALA A 357 -13.57 -4.21 20.86
C ALA A 357 -14.05 -5.10 22.07
N TRP A 358 -13.68 -6.40 22.02
CA TRP A 358 -13.12 -7.28 23.10
C TRP A 358 -13.90 -7.48 24.44
N LEU A 359 -13.53 -8.27 25.48
CA LEU A 359 -12.41 -9.17 25.90
C LEU A 359 -13.00 -10.46 26.59
N VAL A 360 -12.32 -11.50 27.15
CA VAL A 360 -11.14 -12.38 26.91
C VAL A 360 -11.16 -13.48 28.04
N ALA A 361 -11.05 -14.80 27.76
CA ALA A 361 -10.65 -15.82 28.79
C ALA A 361 -10.21 -17.23 28.26
N ALA A 362 -8.94 -17.58 28.54
CA ALA A 362 -8.30 -18.90 28.80
C ALA A 362 -8.80 -20.24 28.16
N ALA A 363 -7.88 -20.98 27.50
CA ALA A 363 -7.23 -22.21 28.05
C ALA A 363 -6.20 -22.90 27.09
N GLY A 364 -5.11 -23.46 27.66
CA GLY A 364 -4.41 -24.66 27.12
C GLY A 364 -3.20 -24.50 26.17
N LEU A 365 -1.97 -24.70 26.68
CA LEU A 365 -0.77 -25.02 25.87
C LEU A 365 -0.59 -26.55 25.72
N ALA A 366 -0.04 -27.02 24.58
CA ALA A 366 0.58 -28.35 24.45
C ALA A 366 1.62 -28.49 23.30
N VAL A 367 2.89 -28.23 23.62
CA VAL A 367 4.12 -28.99 23.21
C VAL A 367 4.38 -29.38 21.72
N VAL A 368 5.18 -28.55 21.04
CA VAL A 368 6.53 -28.83 20.44
C VAL A 368 6.81 -30.09 19.57
N ALA A 369 7.14 -29.83 18.28
CA ALA A 369 8.19 -30.43 17.39
C ALA A 369 8.26 -31.97 17.19
N LEU A 370 9.09 -32.57 16.30
CA LEU A 370 10.16 -32.10 15.38
C LEU A 370 10.25 -33.07 14.17
N VAL A 371 10.78 -32.64 13.02
CA VAL A 371 11.87 -33.30 12.24
C VAL A 371 12.09 -32.57 10.91
N LEU A 372 13.33 -32.16 10.66
CA LEU A 372 13.85 -31.77 9.35
C LEU A 372 14.74 -32.91 8.82
N THR A 373 14.64 -33.23 7.53
CA THR A 373 15.76 -33.11 6.55
C THR A 373 15.37 -33.72 5.19
N ALA A 374 16.04 -33.29 4.13
CA ALA A 374 15.74 -33.69 2.75
C ALA A 374 16.60 -34.89 2.29
N GLY A 375 15.98 -35.82 1.57
CA GLY A 375 16.68 -36.84 0.78
C GLY A 375 17.01 -36.31 -0.62
N TYR A 376 18.20 -35.74 -0.82
CA TYR A 376 18.65 -35.31 -2.14
C TYR A 376 19.18 -36.51 -2.95
N VAL A 377 18.34 -37.05 -3.84
CA VAL A 377 18.74 -38.06 -4.83
C VAL A 377 18.49 -37.52 -6.23
N GLY A 378 19.55 -37.03 -6.87
CA GLY A 378 19.50 -36.56 -8.25
C GLY A 378 19.52 -37.73 -9.24
N SER A 379 18.66 -37.69 -10.25
CA SER A 379 18.80 -38.52 -11.46
C SER A 379 18.77 -37.62 -12.70
N ARG A 380 19.83 -37.68 -13.49
CA ARG A 380 19.87 -37.10 -14.85
C ARG A 380 19.19 -38.09 -15.80
N LEU A 381 18.27 -37.61 -16.62
CA LEU A 381 17.78 -38.19 -17.89
C LEU A 381 16.71 -37.21 -18.43
N GLY A 382 16.62 -36.88 -19.71
CA GLY A 382 17.52 -37.16 -20.83
C GLY A 382 16.85 -36.63 -22.12
N SER A 383 17.49 -35.70 -22.83
CA SER A 383 16.87 -35.02 -23.98
C SER A 383 16.90 -35.87 -25.26
N PRO A 384 15.77 -36.05 -25.97
CA PRO A 384 15.76 -36.43 -27.38
C PRO A 384 15.55 -35.20 -28.27
N SER A 385 16.56 -34.83 -29.04
CA SER A 385 16.40 -33.88 -30.15
C SER A 385 15.61 -34.53 -31.29
N ALA A 386 14.79 -33.76 -32.00
CA ALA A 386 14.16 -34.18 -33.25
C ALA A 386 14.15 -33.01 -34.25
N ASP A 387 14.84 -33.18 -35.38
CA ASP A 387 14.92 -32.18 -36.43
C ASP A 387 13.59 -32.01 -37.18
N VAL A 388 13.19 -30.76 -37.43
CA VAL A 388 12.21 -30.42 -38.46
C VAL A 388 12.82 -29.36 -39.38
N ARG A 389 12.75 -29.59 -40.69
CA ARG A 389 13.45 -28.82 -41.72
C ARG A 389 12.94 -27.39 -41.82
N ALA A 390 13.86 -26.47 -42.13
CA ALA A 390 13.52 -25.10 -42.49
C ALA A 390 12.73 -25.04 -43.80
N GLY A 391 11.61 -24.30 -43.78
CA GLY A 391 10.94 -23.75 -44.97
C GLY A 391 11.00 -22.24 -44.90
N ALA A 392 11.58 -21.58 -45.90
CA ALA A 392 11.82 -20.14 -45.86
C ALA A 392 10.58 -19.35 -46.32
N THR A 393 10.03 -18.53 -45.43
CA THR A 393 9.04 -17.48 -45.75
C THR A 393 9.52 -16.16 -45.17
N ALA A 394 9.38 -15.07 -45.94
CA ALA A 394 9.91 -13.76 -45.54
C ALA A 394 9.18 -13.18 -44.31
N PRO A 395 9.88 -12.43 -43.44
CA PRO A 395 9.27 -11.85 -42.25
C PRO A 395 8.28 -10.74 -42.63
N VAL A 396 6.99 -11.00 -42.40
CA VAL A 396 5.96 -9.94 -42.41
C VAL A 396 6.27 -8.97 -41.28
N SER A 397 6.25 -7.66 -41.58
CA SER A 397 6.53 -6.63 -40.59
C SER A 397 5.41 -6.57 -39.54
N SER A 398 5.63 -7.21 -38.40
CA SER A 398 4.81 -7.00 -37.21
C SER A 398 5.12 -5.63 -36.64
N ALA A 399 4.17 -4.70 -36.70
CA ALA A 399 4.25 -3.46 -35.95
C ALA A 399 4.46 -3.77 -34.46
N PRO A 400 5.32 -3.01 -33.74
CA PRO A 400 5.55 -3.25 -32.32
C PRO A 400 4.23 -3.11 -31.57
N ALA A 401 3.88 -4.12 -30.76
CA ALA A 401 2.67 -4.09 -29.95
C ALA A 401 2.63 -2.80 -29.12
N PRO A 402 1.47 -2.12 -29.02
CA PRO A 402 1.36 -0.89 -28.27
C PRO A 402 1.82 -1.13 -26.84
N ARG A 403 2.80 -0.34 -26.37
CA ARG A 403 3.23 -0.39 -24.97
C ARG A 403 1.99 -0.15 -24.09
N PRO A 404 1.78 -0.94 -23.03
CA PRO A 404 0.68 -0.66 -22.11
C PRO A 404 0.85 0.76 -21.55
N THR A 405 -0.19 1.57 -21.67
CA THR A 405 -0.38 2.73 -20.82
C THR A 405 -0.35 2.26 -19.36
N PRO A 406 0.25 3.03 -18.43
CA PRO A 406 0.12 2.73 -17.01
C PRO A 406 -1.36 2.87 -16.65
N THR A 407 -2.02 1.79 -16.23
CA THR A 407 -3.46 1.79 -16.04
C THR A 407 -3.87 2.73 -14.91
N THR A 408 -4.58 3.80 -15.26
CA THR A 408 -5.03 4.84 -14.33
C THR A 408 -6.53 4.77 -14.13
N ALA A 409 -6.96 4.61 -12.87
CA ALA A 409 -8.34 4.87 -12.48
C ALA A 409 -8.54 6.37 -12.26
N THR A 410 -9.49 6.95 -12.99
CA THR A 410 -9.88 8.36 -12.90
C THR A 410 -11.30 8.48 -12.38
N LEU A 411 -11.52 9.23 -11.29
CA LEU A 411 -12.87 9.47 -10.77
C LEU A 411 -13.71 10.19 -11.84
N VAL A 412 -14.82 9.60 -12.26
CA VAL A 412 -15.75 10.22 -13.21
C VAL A 412 -17.09 10.65 -12.59
N LYS A 413 -17.53 9.98 -11.52
CA LYS A 413 -18.77 10.34 -10.79
C LYS A 413 -18.69 9.98 -9.32
N THR A 414 -19.34 10.79 -8.49
CA THR A 414 -19.75 10.43 -7.12
C THR A 414 -21.28 10.38 -7.09
N LEU A 415 -21.82 9.27 -6.64
CA LEU A 415 -23.26 9.00 -6.53
C LEU A 415 -23.62 9.06 -5.04
N SER A 416 -24.48 10.00 -4.66
CA SER A 416 -24.83 10.26 -3.26
C SER A 416 -26.34 10.12 -3.05
N GLY A 417 -26.75 9.59 -1.90
CA GLY A 417 -28.16 9.55 -1.54
C GLY A 417 -28.55 8.51 -0.50
N HIS A 418 -27.72 7.48 -0.25
CA HIS A 418 -27.85 6.68 0.97
C HIS A 418 -27.69 7.59 2.19
N THR A 419 -28.41 7.26 3.27
CA THR A 419 -28.38 8.07 4.51
C THR A 419 -27.47 7.48 5.59
N ASP A 420 -26.80 6.37 5.29
CA ASP A 420 -25.92 5.59 6.17
C ASP A 420 -24.93 4.76 5.30
N ASP A 421 -24.01 4.03 5.92
CA ASP A 421 -22.96 3.19 5.28
C ASP A 421 -23.44 2.41 4.04
N ILE A 422 -22.64 2.34 2.98
CA ILE A 422 -22.89 1.47 1.82
C ILE A 422 -21.95 0.26 1.86
N TYR A 423 -22.50 -0.93 2.18
CA TYR A 423 -21.74 -2.17 2.29
C TYR A 423 -21.57 -2.92 0.96
N ALA A 424 -22.47 -2.69 0.00
CA ALA A 424 -22.50 -3.47 -1.23
C ALA A 424 -22.73 -2.61 -2.47
N VAL A 425 -22.00 -2.92 -3.54
CA VAL A 425 -22.18 -2.32 -4.88
C VAL A 425 -22.00 -3.38 -5.96
N ALA A 426 -22.85 -3.36 -7.01
CA ALA A 426 -22.79 -4.33 -8.10
C ALA A 426 -23.26 -3.73 -9.43
N PHE A 427 -22.49 -3.89 -10.51
CA PHE A 427 -22.89 -3.52 -11.86
C PHE A 427 -23.92 -4.52 -12.42
N ASP A 428 -24.91 -4.02 -13.16
CA ASP A 428 -25.79 -4.86 -13.97
C ASP A 428 -25.01 -5.40 -15.20
N PRO A 429 -24.98 -6.72 -15.44
CA PRO A 429 -24.15 -7.31 -16.50
C PRO A 429 -24.75 -7.19 -17.92
N LYS A 430 -25.80 -6.37 -18.12
CA LYS A 430 -26.50 -6.15 -19.40
C LYS A 430 -26.88 -4.69 -19.66
N ARG A 431 -26.91 -3.83 -18.63
CA ARG A 431 -27.43 -2.46 -18.69
C ARG A 431 -26.42 -1.47 -18.09
N PRO A 432 -26.41 -0.17 -18.50
CA PRO A 432 -25.59 0.87 -17.87
C PRO A 432 -26.17 1.29 -16.51
N VAL A 433 -26.26 0.33 -15.60
CA VAL A 433 -26.91 0.43 -14.31
C VAL A 433 -25.99 -0.16 -13.25
N ILE A 434 -25.91 0.50 -12.10
CA ILE A 434 -25.26 -0.04 -10.92
C ILE A 434 -26.26 -0.05 -9.75
N ALA A 435 -26.24 -1.10 -8.95
CA ALA A 435 -27.01 -1.20 -7.71
C ALA A 435 -26.10 -0.99 -6.50
N SER A 436 -26.62 -0.37 -5.45
CA SER A 436 -25.96 -0.23 -4.15
C SER A 436 -26.90 -0.57 -2.99
N GLY A 437 -26.34 -1.13 -1.92
CA GLY A 437 -27.04 -1.56 -0.71
C GLY A 437 -26.27 -1.14 0.54
N GLY A 438 -26.99 -0.78 1.60
CA GLY A 438 -26.38 -0.20 2.79
C GLY A 438 -27.17 -0.35 4.09
N LYS A 439 -26.62 0.26 5.15
CA LYS A 439 -27.14 0.29 6.51
C LYS A 439 -28.42 1.11 6.67
N ASP A 440 -28.74 1.97 5.69
CA ASP A 440 -30.06 2.60 5.59
C ASP A 440 -31.20 1.63 5.19
N GLY A 441 -30.87 0.34 5.04
CA GLY A 441 -31.83 -0.72 4.72
C GLY A 441 -32.45 -0.58 3.33
N SER A 442 -31.81 0.16 2.43
CA SER A 442 -32.31 0.42 1.09
C SER A 442 -31.41 -0.15 -0.01
N ILE A 443 -32.03 -0.51 -1.13
CA ILE A 443 -31.37 -0.80 -2.40
C ILE A 443 -31.62 0.39 -3.33
N ARG A 444 -30.55 0.91 -3.93
CA ARG A 444 -30.60 2.01 -4.89
C ARG A 444 -30.03 1.56 -6.22
N PHE A 445 -30.56 2.12 -7.30
CA PHE A 445 -30.14 1.83 -8.66
C PHE A 445 -29.77 3.16 -9.32
N TRP A 446 -28.67 3.21 -10.05
CA TRP A 446 -28.11 4.44 -10.62
C TRP A 446 -27.72 4.20 -12.08
N ASN A 447 -27.90 5.20 -12.93
CA ASN A 447 -27.48 5.16 -14.33
C ASN A 447 -25.98 5.48 -14.42
N THR A 448 -25.13 4.55 -14.87
CA THR A 448 -23.67 4.77 -14.86
C THR A 448 -23.23 5.89 -15.79
N ARG A 449 -23.99 6.18 -16.87
CA ARG A 449 -23.67 7.22 -17.85
C ARG A 449 -23.98 8.63 -17.35
N THR A 450 -25.14 8.82 -16.68
CA THR A 450 -25.53 10.15 -16.18
C THR A 450 -25.09 10.37 -14.74
N GLY A 451 -25.25 9.36 -13.88
CA GLY A 451 -25.09 9.42 -12.43
C GLY A 451 -26.42 9.48 -11.66
N ASP A 452 -27.54 9.61 -12.36
CA ASP A 452 -28.84 9.83 -11.72
C ASP A 452 -29.39 8.56 -11.06
N PRO A 453 -30.11 8.70 -9.92
CA PRO A 453 -30.86 7.59 -9.33
C PRO A 453 -32.06 7.20 -10.23
N ILE A 454 -32.18 5.91 -10.51
CA ILE A 454 -33.24 5.32 -11.32
C ILE A 454 -34.46 5.07 -10.42
N GLY A 455 -35.22 6.14 -10.14
CA GLY A 455 -36.39 6.11 -9.26
C GLY A 455 -36.05 6.06 -7.76
N PRO A 456 -37.07 5.93 -6.88
CA PRO A 456 -36.90 6.00 -5.43
C PRO A 456 -36.08 4.81 -4.88
N ALA A 457 -35.52 4.95 -3.69
CA ALA A 457 -34.85 3.84 -2.99
C ALA A 457 -35.85 2.72 -2.66
N ARG A 458 -35.44 1.46 -2.78
CA ARG A 458 -36.27 0.28 -2.51
C ARG A 458 -35.96 -0.21 -1.09
N PRO A 459 -36.88 -0.10 -0.11
CA PRO A 459 -36.60 -0.59 1.24
C PRO A 459 -36.54 -2.12 1.25
N SER A 460 -35.54 -2.69 1.93
CA SER A 460 -35.45 -4.14 2.15
C SER A 460 -36.63 -4.66 2.97
N GLN A 461 -37.04 -3.87 3.99
CA GLN A 461 -37.91 -4.24 5.11
C GLN A 461 -37.32 -5.32 6.05
N HIS A 462 -36.04 -5.67 5.86
CA HIS A 462 -35.35 -6.81 6.48
C HIS A 462 -34.00 -6.39 7.11
N GLY A 463 -33.87 -5.14 7.54
CA GLY A 463 -32.62 -4.57 8.07
C GLY A 463 -31.67 -4.08 6.98
N ASN A 464 -30.36 -4.10 7.26
CA ASN A 464 -29.32 -3.67 6.33
C ASN A 464 -29.37 -4.46 5.01
N VAL A 465 -28.74 -3.91 3.96
CA VAL A 465 -28.39 -4.66 2.76
C VAL A 465 -26.87 -4.82 2.72
N ASP A 466 -26.38 -5.94 3.25
CA ASP A 466 -24.95 -6.17 3.48
C ASP A 466 -24.22 -6.71 2.22
N GLY A 467 -24.94 -7.38 1.32
CA GLY A 467 -24.39 -7.96 0.07
C GLY A 467 -25.34 -7.87 -1.14
N LEU A 468 -24.76 -7.80 -2.35
CA LEU A 468 -25.47 -7.73 -3.65
C LEU A 468 -24.82 -8.65 -4.69
N ALA A 469 -25.63 -9.40 -5.46
CA ALA A 469 -25.16 -10.17 -6.61
C ALA A 469 -26.22 -10.27 -7.73
N TYR A 470 -25.84 -9.97 -8.97
CA TYR A 470 -26.71 -10.16 -10.15
C TYR A 470 -26.59 -11.57 -10.74
N THR A 471 -27.67 -12.08 -11.33
CA THR A 471 -27.57 -13.17 -12.32
C THR A 471 -26.82 -12.69 -13.56
N ALA A 472 -26.08 -13.58 -14.23
CA ALA A 472 -25.31 -13.27 -15.43
C ALA A 472 -26.16 -12.76 -16.63
N ASP A 473 -27.48 -12.94 -16.58
CA ASP A 473 -28.45 -12.42 -17.55
C ASP A 473 -29.08 -11.06 -17.16
N GLY A 474 -28.72 -10.50 -16.00
CA GLY A 474 -29.23 -9.22 -15.48
C GLY A 474 -30.71 -9.23 -15.07
N ARG A 475 -31.39 -10.40 -15.05
CA ARG A 475 -32.82 -10.50 -14.75
C ARG A 475 -33.15 -10.62 -13.27
N THR A 476 -32.22 -11.01 -12.41
CA THR A 476 -32.43 -11.09 -10.95
C THR A 476 -31.29 -10.39 -10.24
N LEU A 477 -31.62 -9.55 -9.26
CA LEU A 477 -30.68 -9.09 -8.24
C LEU A 477 -30.96 -9.87 -6.95
N VAL A 478 -29.93 -10.48 -6.39
CA VAL A 478 -29.95 -11.18 -5.09
C VAL A 478 -29.31 -10.27 -4.06
N THR A 479 -29.95 -10.10 -2.90
CA THR A 479 -29.44 -9.23 -1.83
C THR A 479 -29.41 -9.98 -0.51
N SER A 480 -28.37 -9.81 0.32
CA SER A 480 -28.30 -10.40 1.67
C SER A 480 -28.55 -9.38 2.79
N GLN A 481 -29.06 -9.84 3.93
CA GLN A 481 -29.62 -8.98 4.98
C GLN A 481 -29.10 -9.30 6.39
N SER A 482 -29.08 -8.26 7.23
CA SER A 482 -28.63 -8.35 8.62
C SER A 482 -29.57 -9.15 9.54
N ASP A 483 -30.82 -9.40 9.10
CA ASP A 483 -31.81 -10.19 9.84
C ASP A 483 -31.70 -11.72 9.62
N GLY A 484 -30.78 -12.16 8.75
CA GLY A 484 -30.60 -13.57 8.39
C GLY A 484 -31.29 -13.99 7.09
N THR A 485 -31.94 -13.06 6.38
CA THR A 485 -32.62 -13.34 5.10
C THR A 485 -31.77 -13.09 3.86
N ILE A 486 -32.24 -13.63 2.74
CA ILE A 486 -31.80 -13.31 1.38
C ILE A 486 -33.05 -13.01 0.56
N LEU A 487 -33.03 -11.91 -0.19
CA LEU A 487 -34.13 -11.45 -1.04
C LEU A 487 -33.76 -11.51 -2.53
N LEU A 488 -34.73 -11.92 -3.34
CA LEU A 488 -34.64 -11.88 -4.81
C LEU A 488 -35.46 -10.71 -5.34
N TRP A 489 -34.94 -10.03 -6.35
CA TRP A 489 -35.55 -8.83 -6.93
C TRP A 489 -35.58 -8.88 -8.45
N ASP A 490 -36.59 -8.26 -9.04
CA ASP A 490 -36.58 -7.82 -10.42
C ASP A 490 -35.91 -6.43 -10.51
N PRO A 491 -34.71 -6.31 -11.10
CA PRO A 491 -33.98 -5.06 -11.20
C PRO A 491 -34.43 -4.19 -12.39
N GLN A 492 -35.52 -4.52 -13.08
CA GLN A 492 -36.15 -3.66 -14.09
C GLN A 492 -37.30 -2.85 -13.47
N ILE A 493 -38.19 -3.52 -12.73
CA ILE A 493 -39.34 -2.88 -12.07
C ILE A 493 -39.11 -2.55 -10.58
N GLY A 494 -38.02 -3.04 -9.98
CA GLY A 494 -37.65 -2.77 -8.58
C GLY A 494 -38.50 -3.49 -7.54
N GLN A 495 -39.13 -4.62 -7.91
CA GLN A 495 -40.02 -5.40 -7.03
C GLN A 495 -39.34 -6.69 -6.55
N ARG A 496 -39.73 -7.19 -5.37
CA ARG A 496 -39.32 -8.51 -4.89
C ARG A 496 -39.89 -9.63 -5.77
N ARG A 497 -39.17 -10.75 -5.84
CA ARG A 497 -39.60 -12.01 -6.47
C ARG A 497 -39.68 -13.10 -5.41
N GLY A 498 -40.91 -13.53 -5.10
CA GLY A 498 -41.16 -14.60 -4.14
C GLY A 498 -40.88 -14.23 -2.68
N ASP A 499 -40.86 -15.27 -1.85
CA ASP A 499 -40.61 -15.18 -0.41
C ASP A 499 -39.11 -15.00 -0.10
N ALA A 500 -38.81 -14.57 1.12
CA ALA A 500 -37.43 -14.46 1.59
C ALA A 500 -36.82 -15.84 1.83
N LEU A 501 -35.59 -16.07 1.37
CA LEU A 501 -34.85 -17.28 1.71
C LEU A 501 -34.43 -17.17 3.18
N THR A 502 -34.80 -18.16 3.99
CA THR A 502 -34.57 -18.18 5.44
C THR A 502 -33.78 -19.41 5.86
N GLY A 503 -32.97 -19.28 6.91
CA GLY A 503 -32.32 -20.41 7.55
C GLY A 503 -31.01 -20.12 8.27
N HIS A 504 -30.30 -19.04 7.94
CA HIS A 504 -29.15 -18.58 8.72
C HIS A 504 -29.58 -18.10 10.11
N ASP A 505 -28.74 -18.34 11.12
CA ASP A 505 -28.94 -17.89 12.50
C ASP A 505 -28.16 -16.59 12.74
N GLY A 506 -28.78 -15.46 12.35
CA GLY A 506 -28.15 -14.13 12.31
C GLY A 506 -27.70 -13.70 10.90
N ALA A 507 -27.12 -12.50 10.82
CA ALA A 507 -26.83 -11.75 9.59
C ALA A 507 -26.16 -12.57 8.46
N VAL A 508 -26.53 -12.24 7.22
CA VAL A 508 -25.93 -12.80 6.00
C VAL A 508 -25.01 -11.76 5.35
N ASN A 509 -23.73 -11.79 5.70
CA ASN A 509 -22.73 -10.78 5.32
C ASN A 509 -22.55 -10.66 3.79
N ALA A 510 -22.62 -11.77 3.06
CA ALA A 510 -22.41 -11.77 1.61
C ALA A 510 -23.23 -12.84 0.89
N VAL A 511 -23.51 -12.58 -0.40
CA VAL A 511 -24.11 -13.51 -1.36
C VAL A 511 -23.36 -13.49 -2.69
N ALA A 512 -23.29 -14.65 -3.33
CA ALA A 512 -22.80 -14.81 -4.70
C ALA A 512 -23.80 -15.65 -5.51
N VAL A 513 -23.85 -15.41 -6.83
CA VAL A 513 -24.64 -16.20 -7.78
C VAL A 513 -23.69 -16.88 -8.76
N ASN A 514 -23.90 -18.16 -9.07
CA ASN A 514 -23.04 -18.86 -10.02
C ASN A 514 -23.25 -18.34 -11.46
N ARG A 515 -22.24 -18.49 -12.34
CA ARG A 515 -22.29 -17.95 -13.71
C ARG A 515 -23.46 -18.52 -14.54
N ALA A 516 -23.94 -19.72 -14.20
CA ALA A 516 -25.09 -20.36 -14.83
C ALA A 516 -26.45 -19.74 -14.43
N GLY A 517 -26.52 -18.95 -13.35
CA GLY A 517 -27.77 -18.42 -12.84
C GLY A 517 -28.69 -19.48 -12.24
N THR A 518 -28.13 -20.52 -11.63
CA THR A 518 -28.87 -21.65 -11.02
C THR A 518 -28.69 -21.75 -9.51
N LEU A 519 -27.56 -21.30 -8.96
CA LEU A 519 -27.26 -21.41 -7.53
C LEU A 519 -26.91 -20.05 -6.92
N ILE A 520 -27.39 -19.82 -5.70
CA ILE A 520 -26.89 -18.80 -4.76
C ILE A 520 -25.98 -19.50 -3.76
N ALA A 521 -24.89 -18.84 -3.35
CA ALA A 521 -24.15 -19.16 -2.14
C ALA A 521 -24.20 -17.95 -1.19
N SER A 522 -24.30 -18.20 0.12
CA SER A 522 -24.40 -17.16 1.15
C SER A 522 -23.49 -17.42 2.34
N ALA A 523 -22.92 -16.36 2.91
CA ALA A 523 -22.05 -16.37 4.09
C ALA A 523 -22.76 -15.74 5.29
N GLY A 524 -22.74 -16.39 6.46
CA GLY A 524 -23.47 -15.92 7.65
C GLY A 524 -22.66 -15.83 8.94
N ASN A 525 -23.19 -15.02 9.88
CA ASN A 525 -22.73 -14.94 11.26
C ASN A 525 -22.90 -16.27 12.02
N ASP A 526 -23.80 -17.14 11.55
CA ASP A 526 -23.96 -18.54 12.03
C ASP A 526 -22.77 -19.47 11.75
N LYS A 527 -21.68 -18.92 11.20
CA LYS A 527 -20.42 -19.62 10.89
C LYS A 527 -20.56 -20.66 9.77
N THR A 528 -21.63 -20.57 8.99
CA THR A 528 -21.89 -21.45 7.84
C THR A 528 -21.86 -20.72 6.51
N VAL A 529 -21.57 -21.49 5.46
CA VAL A 529 -21.99 -21.15 4.09
C VAL A 529 -23.23 -21.96 3.77
N ARG A 530 -24.16 -21.40 3.00
CA ARG A 530 -25.33 -22.14 2.48
C ARG A 530 -25.41 -22.01 0.97
N ILE A 531 -25.89 -23.07 0.31
CA ILE A 531 -26.11 -23.10 -1.14
C ILE A 531 -27.59 -23.34 -1.39
N TRP A 532 -28.17 -22.53 -2.27
CA TRP A 532 -29.60 -22.48 -2.57
C TRP A 532 -29.82 -22.60 -4.07
N ASP A 533 -30.87 -23.32 -4.48
CA ASP A 533 -31.36 -23.32 -5.85
C ASP A 533 -32.15 -22.03 -6.12
N LEU A 534 -31.73 -21.27 -7.13
CA LEU A 534 -32.28 -19.93 -7.42
C LEU A 534 -33.76 -19.99 -7.86
N ALA A 535 -34.19 -21.08 -8.48
CA ALA A 535 -35.54 -21.19 -9.06
C ALA A 535 -36.60 -21.62 -8.03
N THR A 536 -36.21 -22.39 -7.01
CA THR A 536 -37.11 -22.95 -5.98
C THR A 536 -36.90 -22.34 -4.60
N GLY A 537 -35.81 -21.60 -4.37
CA GLY A 537 -35.46 -21.01 -3.08
C GLY A 537 -35.02 -22.02 -2.02
N LYS A 538 -34.82 -23.30 -2.37
CA LYS A 538 -34.50 -24.37 -1.42
C LYS A 538 -33.00 -24.55 -1.28
N GLN A 539 -32.53 -24.88 -0.07
CA GLN A 539 -31.16 -25.33 0.13
C GLN A 539 -30.91 -26.62 -0.67
N THR A 540 -29.82 -26.67 -1.45
CA THR A 540 -29.46 -27.86 -2.25
C THR A 540 -28.68 -28.89 -1.44
N VAL A 541 -27.95 -28.44 -0.43
CA VAL A 541 -27.12 -29.24 0.47
C VAL A 541 -27.27 -28.71 1.92
N PRO A 542 -26.94 -29.52 2.95
CA PRO A 542 -26.87 -29.04 4.33
C PRO A 542 -25.92 -27.83 4.47
N ALA A 543 -26.12 -27.01 5.50
CA ALA A 543 -25.26 -25.86 5.76
C ALA A 543 -23.80 -26.29 5.95
N LEU A 544 -22.88 -25.64 5.22
CA LEU A 544 -21.46 -25.99 5.16
C LEU A 544 -20.78 -25.51 6.45
N LYS A 545 -20.33 -26.47 7.26
CA LYS A 545 -19.72 -26.21 8.58
C LYS A 545 -18.21 -26.46 8.53
N GLY A 546 -17.45 -25.56 9.15
CA GLY A 546 -16.01 -25.72 9.29
C GLY A 546 -15.28 -24.47 9.76
N HIS A 547 -15.79 -23.27 9.45
CA HIS A 547 -15.27 -22.03 10.02
C HIS A 547 -15.58 -21.95 11.52
N THR A 548 -14.68 -21.34 12.30
CA THR A 548 -14.83 -21.22 13.77
C THR A 548 -15.33 -19.85 14.23
N ALA A 549 -15.40 -18.87 13.33
CA ALA A 549 -15.99 -17.55 13.51
C ALA A 549 -16.95 -17.20 12.36
N GLU A 550 -17.45 -15.96 12.30
CA GLU A 550 -18.41 -15.48 11.31
C GLU A 550 -17.85 -15.66 9.89
N VAL A 551 -18.67 -16.10 8.92
CA VAL A 551 -18.26 -16.16 7.51
C VAL A 551 -18.53 -14.79 6.90
N THR A 552 -17.48 -14.13 6.45
CA THR A 552 -17.47 -12.73 6.02
C THR A 552 -17.85 -12.60 4.55
N TRP A 553 -17.33 -13.51 3.70
CA TRP A 553 -17.55 -13.48 2.26
C TRP A 553 -17.63 -14.87 1.63
N VAL A 554 -18.26 -14.91 0.45
CA VAL A 554 -18.41 -16.13 -0.36
C VAL A 554 -18.31 -15.80 -1.86
N ALA A 555 -17.71 -16.69 -2.64
CA ALA A 555 -17.62 -16.58 -4.09
C ALA A 555 -17.78 -17.94 -4.77
N PHE A 556 -18.40 -17.97 -5.96
CA PHE A 556 -18.36 -19.14 -6.84
C PHE A 556 -17.13 -19.10 -7.77
N SER A 557 -16.60 -20.28 -8.11
CA SER A 557 -15.71 -20.42 -9.26
C SER A 557 -16.45 -20.08 -10.58
N PRO A 558 -15.75 -19.68 -11.65
CA PRO A 558 -16.38 -19.30 -12.93
C PRO A 558 -17.21 -20.42 -13.59
N ASP A 559 -16.87 -21.69 -13.33
CA ASP A 559 -17.60 -22.88 -13.76
C ASP A 559 -18.74 -23.30 -12.82
N GLY A 560 -18.88 -22.63 -11.67
CA GLY A 560 -19.88 -22.91 -10.63
C GLY A 560 -19.68 -24.20 -9.83
N ARG A 561 -18.55 -24.92 -10.00
CA ARG A 561 -18.31 -26.21 -9.33
C ARG A 561 -17.75 -26.09 -7.92
N LEU A 562 -17.06 -24.99 -7.64
CA LEU A 562 -16.47 -24.68 -6.34
C LEU A 562 -17.15 -23.46 -5.72
N VAL A 563 -17.23 -23.46 -4.40
CA VAL A 563 -17.46 -22.26 -3.59
C VAL A 563 -16.20 -21.99 -2.77
N ALA A 564 -15.76 -20.74 -2.72
CA ALA A 564 -14.76 -20.26 -1.78
C ALA A 564 -15.42 -19.42 -0.69
N SER A 565 -14.94 -19.51 0.54
CA SER A 565 -15.38 -18.67 1.66
C SER A 565 -14.21 -18.22 2.52
N VAL A 566 -14.40 -17.08 3.17
CA VAL A 566 -13.47 -16.47 4.13
C VAL A 566 -14.20 -16.08 5.41
N SER A 567 -13.44 -15.85 6.48
CA SER A 567 -14.00 -15.70 7.82
C SER A 567 -13.07 -14.87 8.72
N SER A 568 -13.66 -14.33 9.78
CA SER A 568 -12.93 -13.81 10.94
C SER A 568 -12.08 -14.88 11.65
N ASP A 569 -12.21 -16.17 11.30
CA ASP A 569 -11.30 -17.23 11.77
C ASP A 569 -9.91 -17.23 11.08
N LYS A 570 -9.67 -16.23 10.22
CA LYS A 570 -8.40 -15.97 9.53
C LYS A 570 -8.06 -17.00 8.44
N THR A 571 -9.03 -17.82 8.03
CA THR A 571 -8.84 -18.88 7.02
C THR A 571 -9.66 -18.67 5.74
N VAL A 572 -9.17 -19.25 4.65
CA VAL A 572 -9.91 -19.46 3.40
C VAL A 572 -10.33 -20.93 3.32
N ARG A 573 -11.53 -21.22 2.83
CA ARG A 573 -12.02 -22.59 2.61
C ARG A 573 -12.59 -22.74 1.21
N LEU A 574 -12.40 -23.94 0.65
CA LEU A 574 -12.97 -24.38 -0.62
C LEU A 574 -13.98 -25.51 -0.37
N TRP A 575 -15.09 -25.49 -1.09
CA TRP A 575 -16.19 -26.44 -0.99
C TRP A 575 -16.63 -26.88 -2.38
N ASN A 576 -17.05 -28.14 -2.51
CA ASN A 576 -17.73 -28.62 -3.71
C ASN A 576 -19.18 -28.12 -3.72
N ALA A 577 -19.58 -27.36 -4.74
CA ALA A 577 -20.88 -26.72 -4.81
C ALA A 577 -22.07 -27.69 -4.92
N ALA A 578 -21.84 -28.91 -5.41
CA ALA A 578 -22.88 -29.92 -5.65
C ALA A 578 -23.05 -30.90 -4.48
N THR A 579 -22.03 -31.09 -3.64
CA THR A 579 -22.07 -32.03 -2.50
C THR A 579 -21.92 -31.38 -1.13
N GLY A 580 -21.49 -30.11 -1.07
CA GLY A 580 -21.15 -29.42 0.18
C GLY A 580 -19.86 -29.91 0.84
N ALA A 581 -19.13 -30.86 0.23
CA ALA A 581 -17.90 -31.39 0.82
C ALA A 581 -16.77 -30.35 0.82
N ALA A 582 -16.09 -30.18 1.97
CA ALA A 582 -14.89 -29.36 2.08
C ALA A 582 -13.72 -29.97 1.28
N ILE A 583 -12.95 -29.14 0.58
CA ILE A 583 -11.85 -29.57 -0.28
C ILE A 583 -10.53 -29.44 0.48
N GLY A 584 -10.28 -30.46 1.32
CA GLY A 584 -9.13 -30.53 2.22
C GLY A 584 -9.24 -29.60 3.43
N GLY A 585 -8.11 -29.40 4.12
CA GLY A 585 -8.02 -28.47 5.26
C GLY A 585 -8.12 -27.00 4.86
N PRO A 586 -8.38 -26.09 5.83
CA PRO A 586 -8.38 -24.65 5.61
C PRO A 586 -7.03 -24.15 5.08
N MET A 587 -7.07 -23.10 4.27
CA MET A 587 -5.90 -22.39 3.79
C MET A 587 -5.58 -21.27 4.77
N THR A 588 -4.34 -21.25 5.25
CA THR A 588 -3.86 -20.35 6.32
C THR A 588 -2.70 -19.50 5.81
N GLY A 589 -2.54 -18.30 6.38
CA GLY A 589 -1.44 -17.41 6.05
C GLY A 589 -1.69 -15.96 6.45
N HIS A 590 -2.96 -15.50 6.36
CA HIS A 590 -3.37 -14.23 6.95
C HIS A 590 -3.22 -14.25 8.47
N THR A 591 -2.81 -13.12 9.05
CA THR A 591 -2.60 -12.97 10.50
C THR A 591 -3.78 -12.30 11.22
N ALA A 592 -4.70 -11.73 10.46
CA ALA A 592 -5.94 -11.14 10.93
C ALA A 592 -7.14 -11.60 10.10
N GLU A 593 -8.30 -11.05 10.43
CA GLU A 593 -9.61 -11.39 9.91
C GLU A 593 -9.62 -11.23 8.38
N VAL A 594 -10.23 -12.17 7.65
CA VAL A 594 -10.23 -12.15 6.17
C VAL A 594 -11.61 -11.70 5.71
N TRP A 595 -11.70 -10.53 5.07
CA TRP A 595 -12.96 -9.83 4.83
C TRP A 595 -13.61 -10.14 3.47
N SER A 596 -12.82 -10.45 2.43
CA SER A 596 -13.34 -10.70 1.08
C SER A 596 -12.56 -11.76 0.31
N VAL A 597 -13.22 -12.41 -0.66
CA VAL A 597 -12.64 -13.43 -1.55
C VAL A 597 -13.22 -13.32 -2.96
N ALA A 598 -12.35 -13.45 -3.97
CA ALA A 598 -12.71 -13.50 -5.38
C ALA A 598 -11.92 -14.57 -6.13
N PHE A 599 -12.56 -15.27 -7.07
CA PHE A 599 -11.87 -16.07 -8.09
C PHE A 599 -11.45 -15.20 -9.27
N ASN A 600 -10.32 -15.54 -9.92
CA ASN A 600 -10.00 -14.98 -11.23
C ASN A 600 -10.91 -15.58 -12.34
N PRO A 601 -11.01 -14.96 -13.52
CA PRO A 601 -11.92 -15.42 -14.58
C PRO A 601 -11.67 -16.84 -15.11
N ASP A 602 -10.43 -17.36 -14.99
CA ASP A 602 -10.06 -18.72 -15.34
C ASP A 602 -10.31 -19.76 -14.23
N GLY A 603 -10.64 -19.30 -13.00
CA GLY A 603 -10.93 -20.15 -11.85
C GLY A 603 -9.72 -20.85 -11.22
N ASN A 604 -8.50 -20.61 -11.72
CA ASN A 604 -7.28 -21.25 -11.23
C ASN A 604 -6.63 -20.50 -10.03
N ARG A 605 -7.02 -19.25 -9.76
CA ARG A 605 -6.55 -18.45 -8.62
C ARG A 605 -7.68 -17.86 -7.80
N LEU A 606 -7.44 -17.76 -6.49
CA LEU A 606 -8.17 -16.87 -5.58
C LEU A 606 -7.33 -15.63 -5.26
N ALA A 607 -8.01 -14.52 -4.98
CA ALA A 607 -7.51 -13.40 -4.20
C ALA A 607 -8.33 -13.27 -2.92
N THR A 608 -7.69 -12.93 -1.79
CA THR A 608 -8.36 -12.65 -0.51
C THR A 608 -7.86 -11.35 0.11
N ALA A 609 -8.78 -10.58 0.69
CA ALA A 609 -8.51 -9.32 1.39
C ALA A 609 -8.59 -9.54 2.91
N SER A 610 -7.76 -8.86 3.69
CA SER A 610 -7.71 -9.03 5.15
C SER A 610 -7.39 -7.75 5.91
N ASP A 611 -7.91 -7.72 7.13
CA ASP A 611 -7.57 -6.85 8.25
C ASP A 611 -6.04 -6.79 8.52
N ASP A 612 -5.25 -7.76 8.03
CA ASP A 612 -3.78 -7.75 8.18
C ASP A 612 -3.04 -6.75 7.26
N GLY A 613 -3.78 -5.95 6.49
CA GLY A 613 -3.26 -4.96 5.55
C GLY A 613 -2.76 -5.57 4.23
N THR A 614 -3.02 -6.87 4.00
CA THR A 614 -2.52 -7.59 2.81
C THR A 614 -3.62 -8.19 1.96
N VAL A 615 -3.36 -8.25 0.66
CA VAL A 615 -4.10 -9.13 -0.26
C VAL A 615 -3.26 -10.36 -0.54
N ARG A 616 -3.84 -11.56 -0.54
CA ARG A 616 -3.11 -12.81 -0.85
C ARG A 616 -3.68 -13.50 -2.07
N LEU A 617 -2.77 -14.01 -2.90
CA LEU A 617 -3.08 -14.86 -4.05
C LEU A 617 -2.89 -16.32 -3.67
N TRP A 618 -3.79 -17.19 -4.14
CA TRP A 618 -3.74 -18.62 -3.89
C TRP A 618 -3.99 -19.39 -5.18
N ASP A 619 -3.31 -20.53 -5.35
CA ASP A 619 -3.57 -21.47 -6.44
C ASP A 619 -4.67 -22.45 -6.00
N VAL A 620 -5.71 -22.61 -6.81
CA VAL A 620 -6.93 -23.34 -6.41
C VAL A 620 -6.72 -24.86 -6.37
N ALA A 621 -5.81 -25.40 -7.18
CA ALA A 621 -5.58 -26.84 -7.29
C ALA A 621 -4.69 -27.36 -6.15
N THR A 622 -3.59 -26.67 -5.87
CA THR A 622 -2.64 -26.99 -4.79
C THR A 622 -3.12 -26.47 -3.42
N ARG A 623 -3.92 -25.39 -3.43
CA ARG A 623 -4.38 -24.63 -2.24
C ARG A 623 -3.23 -23.94 -1.50
N ALA A 624 -2.12 -23.69 -2.19
CA ALA A 624 -0.96 -22.96 -1.67
C ALA A 624 -1.03 -21.46 -2.01
N GLN A 625 -0.35 -20.62 -1.22
CA GLN A 625 -0.18 -19.20 -1.53
C GLN A 625 0.75 -19.03 -2.74
N VAL A 626 0.41 -18.13 -3.66
CA VAL A 626 1.19 -17.83 -4.88
C VAL A 626 2.03 -16.57 -4.67
N GLY A 627 3.32 -16.76 -4.42
CA GLY A 627 4.26 -15.67 -4.14
C GLY A 627 4.05 -15.03 -2.77
N SER A 628 4.64 -13.85 -2.57
CA SER A 628 4.46 -13.04 -1.36
C SER A 628 3.03 -12.49 -1.26
N ALA A 629 2.61 -12.11 -0.06
CA ALA A 629 1.41 -11.29 0.11
C ALA A 629 1.61 -9.93 -0.58
N LEU A 630 0.55 -9.38 -1.16
CA LEU A 630 0.55 -8.09 -1.82
C LEU A 630 0.43 -7.01 -0.73
N THR A 631 1.47 -6.20 -0.59
CA THR A 631 1.60 -5.14 0.42
C THR A 631 1.58 -3.76 -0.22
N GLY A 632 1.00 -2.78 0.48
CA GLY A 632 0.84 -1.41 0.00
C GLY A 632 -0.42 -0.71 0.50
N HIS A 633 -1.41 -1.47 0.98
CA HIS A 633 -2.49 -0.93 1.81
C HIS A 633 -1.98 -0.59 3.22
N ASN A 634 -2.60 0.42 3.82
CA ASN A 634 -2.20 1.01 5.09
C ASN A 634 -3.22 0.80 6.22
N GLU A 635 -4.38 0.20 6.01
CA GLU A 635 -5.31 -0.19 7.09
C GLU A 635 -5.98 -1.50 6.66
N GLY A 636 -7.04 -1.97 7.31
CA GLY A 636 -7.72 -3.21 6.93
C GLY A 636 -8.14 -3.22 5.44
N VAL A 637 -7.92 -4.33 4.74
CA VAL A 637 -8.38 -4.49 3.35
C VAL A 637 -9.70 -5.25 3.35
N ASP A 638 -10.79 -4.52 3.21
CA ASP A 638 -12.16 -5.05 3.30
C ASP A 638 -12.53 -5.87 2.06
N THR A 639 -12.04 -5.48 0.88
CA THR A 639 -12.63 -5.91 -0.40
C THR A 639 -11.61 -6.17 -1.50
N VAL A 640 -11.85 -7.22 -2.31
CA VAL A 640 -11.09 -7.57 -3.52
C VAL A 640 -12.00 -7.98 -4.67
N ALA A 641 -11.65 -7.56 -5.89
CA ALA A 641 -12.32 -8.00 -7.12
C ALA A 641 -11.34 -8.18 -8.28
N PHE A 642 -11.48 -9.24 -9.06
CA PHE A 642 -10.79 -9.36 -10.35
C PHE A 642 -11.55 -8.61 -11.45
N SER A 643 -10.82 -8.04 -12.42
CA SER A 643 -11.44 -7.60 -13.67
C SER A 643 -11.97 -8.82 -14.45
N PRO A 644 -13.12 -8.70 -15.15
CA PRO A 644 -13.65 -9.78 -15.99
C PRO A 644 -12.70 -10.28 -17.09
N ASP A 645 -11.72 -9.47 -17.51
CA ASP A 645 -10.66 -9.86 -18.45
C ASP A 645 -9.39 -10.45 -17.78
N GLY A 646 -9.36 -10.53 -16.44
CA GLY A 646 -8.29 -11.14 -15.65
C GLY A 646 -6.98 -10.34 -15.60
N ARG A 647 -6.93 -9.15 -16.22
CA ARG A 647 -5.71 -8.34 -16.32
C ARG A 647 -5.38 -7.56 -15.05
N LEU A 648 -6.41 -7.26 -14.25
CA LEU A 648 -6.33 -6.46 -13.04
C LEU A 648 -6.95 -7.21 -11.86
N LEU A 649 -6.40 -6.94 -10.68
CA LEU A 649 -7.04 -7.17 -9.39
C LEU A 649 -7.18 -5.80 -8.73
N ALA A 650 -8.38 -5.47 -8.25
CA ALA A 650 -8.63 -4.30 -7.42
C ALA A 650 -8.74 -4.71 -5.96
N SER A 651 -8.29 -3.84 -5.06
CA SER A 651 -8.55 -3.92 -3.63
C SER A 651 -8.78 -2.54 -3.00
N ALA A 652 -9.56 -2.51 -1.94
CA ALA A 652 -9.84 -1.31 -1.16
C ALA A 652 -10.19 -1.70 0.29
N GLY A 653 -10.30 -0.72 1.19
CA GLY A 653 -10.66 -0.95 2.58
C GLY A 653 -10.61 0.33 3.41
N GLU A 654 -10.19 0.18 4.66
CA GLU A 654 -10.18 1.23 5.67
C GLU A 654 -9.32 2.45 5.27
N ASP A 655 -8.19 2.23 4.59
CA ASP A 655 -7.22 3.28 4.21
C ASP A 655 -7.69 4.24 3.10
N LYS A 656 -8.92 4.05 2.62
CA LYS A 656 -9.62 4.95 1.69
C LYS A 656 -8.94 5.02 0.32
N SER A 657 -8.14 4.00 -0.02
CA SER A 657 -7.43 3.86 -1.29
C SER A 657 -8.01 2.76 -2.18
N LEU A 658 -7.66 2.82 -3.48
CA LEU A 658 -7.92 1.77 -4.47
C LEU A 658 -6.57 1.29 -5.00
N GLY A 659 -6.16 0.09 -4.59
CA GLY A 659 -5.00 -0.60 -5.13
C GLY A 659 -5.36 -1.38 -6.39
N LEU A 660 -4.63 -1.13 -7.48
CA LEU A 660 -4.75 -1.89 -8.74
C LEU A 660 -3.47 -2.71 -8.96
N TRP A 661 -3.61 -4.03 -9.04
CA TRP A 661 -2.50 -4.98 -9.08
C TRP A 661 -2.52 -5.81 -10.36
N ASN A 662 -1.35 -6.26 -10.78
CA ASN A 662 -1.19 -7.28 -11.81
C ASN A 662 -1.26 -8.68 -11.15
N PRO A 663 -2.35 -9.44 -11.30
CA PRO A 663 -2.56 -10.67 -10.54
C PRO A 663 -1.64 -11.83 -10.95
N ASN A 664 -0.94 -11.71 -12.08
CA ASN A 664 0.00 -12.73 -12.55
C ASN A 664 1.38 -12.58 -11.90
N THR A 665 1.81 -11.34 -11.63
CA THR A 665 3.14 -11.00 -11.09
C THR A 665 3.12 -10.50 -9.64
N GLY A 666 1.94 -10.22 -9.07
CA GLY A 666 1.80 -9.61 -7.74
C GLY A 666 2.27 -8.16 -7.65
N ARG A 667 2.57 -7.50 -8.79
CA ARG A 667 3.04 -6.11 -8.79
C ARG A 667 1.86 -5.13 -8.72
N LEU A 668 1.97 -4.16 -7.82
CA LEU A 668 1.16 -2.94 -7.84
C LEU A 668 1.37 -2.20 -9.18
N ILE A 669 0.27 -1.83 -9.84
CA ILE A 669 0.25 -1.05 -11.09
C ILE A 669 -0.02 0.42 -10.76
N SER A 670 -1.03 0.67 -9.93
CA SER A 670 -1.46 2.01 -9.52
C SER A 670 -2.11 1.94 -8.14
N PHE A 671 -2.03 3.02 -7.38
CA PHE A 671 -2.61 3.14 -6.05
C PHE A 671 -3.24 4.52 -5.94
N VAL A 672 -4.56 4.57 -5.83
CA VAL A 672 -5.34 5.80 -6.05
C VAL A 672 -6.04 6.19 -4.75
N ALA A 673 -5.73 7.38 -4.23
CA ALA A 673 -6.53 7.98 -3.16
C ALA A 673 -7.94 8.25 -3.70
N THR A 674 -8.95 7.60 -3.14
CA THR A 674 -10.27 7.49 -3.80
C THR A 674 -11.15 8.73 -3.65
N TYR A 675 -10.71 9.72 -2.88
CA TYR A 675 -11.57 10.80 -2.38
C TYR A 675 -12.79 10.30 -1.59
N HIS A 676 -12.81 9.04 -1.10
CA HIS A 676 -13.74 8.66 -0.04
C HIS A 676 -13.26 9.32 1.27
N SER A 677 -14.17 9.99 1.99
CA SER A 677 -13.81 10.56 3.29
C SER A 677 -13.77 9.50 4.40
N ASP A 678 -14.40 8.34 4.17
CA ASP A 678 -14.39 7.21 5.09
C ASP A 678 -14.18 5.83 4.44
N LEU A 679 -14.13 4.76 5.26
CA LEU A 679 -13.77 3.38 4.91
C LEU A 679 -14.48 2.86 3.64
N ILE A 680 -13.83 1.99 2.85
CA ILE A 680 -14.35 1.44 1.58
C ILE A 680 -14.67 -0.05 1.72
N TYR A 681 -15.94 -0.36 2.00
CA TYR A 681 -16.41 -1.73 2.20
C TYR A 681 -16.52 -2.57 0.93
N ASN A 682 -16.60 -1.95 -0.26
CA ASN A 682 -16.89 -2.69 -1.49
C ASN A 682 -16.21 -2.13 -2.75
N VAL A 683 -15.67 -3.02 -3.58
CA VAL A 683 -15.17 -2.71 -4.93
C VAL A 683 -15.73 -3.69 -5.96
N ALA A 684 -16.21 -3.17 -7.09
CA ALA A 684 -16.75 -3.97 -8.19
C ALA A 684 -16.22 -3.50 -9.54
N PHE A 685 -16.02 -4.42 -10.48
CA PHE A 685 -15.74 -4.11 -11.89
C PHE A 685 -17.03 -4.18 -12.73
N SER A 686 -17.10 -3.31 -13.72
CA SER A 686 -18.02 -3.42 -14.85
C SER A 686 -17.69 -4.62 -15.76
N ALA A 687 -18.70 -5.12 -16.48
CA ALA A 687 -18.59 -6.34 -17.28
C ALA A 687 -17.60 -6.27 -18.46
N ASP A 688 -17.20 -5.08 -18.92
CA ASP A 688 -16.21 -4.87 -19.99
C ASP A 688 -14.81 -4.49 -19.46
N SER A 689 -14.60 -4.52 -18.14
CA SER A 689 -13.36 -4.14 -17.44
C SER A 689 -12.94 -2.67 -17.61
N ARG A 690 -13.86 -1.75 -17.95
CA ARG A 690 -13.52 -0.32 -18.17
C ARG A 690 -13.90 0.62 -17.02
N GLU A 691 -14.99 0.34 -16.33
CA GLU A 691 -15.41 1.05 -15.12
C GLU A 691 -15.13 0.20 -13.85
N ILE A 692 -14.67 0.84 -12.78
CA ILE A 692 -14.70 0.32 -11.40
C ILE A 692 -15.72 1.15 -10.59
N ALA A 693 -16.37 0.53 -9.60
CA ALA A 693 -17.12 1.20 -8.56
C ALA A 693 -16.52 0.90 -7.19
N THR A 694 -16.42 1.92 -6.34
CA THR A 694 -16.10 1.79 -4.90
C THR A 694 -17.26 2.32 -4.06
N ALA A 695 -17.55 1.72 -2.91
CA ALA A 695 -18.61 2.14 -2.00
C ALA A 695 -18.18 1.97 -0.53
N GLY A 696 -18.71 2.82 0.37
CA GLY A 696 -18.22 2.86 1.74
C GLY A 696 -19.00 3.71 2.74
N ALA A 697 -18.35 3.98 3.88
CA ALA A 697 -18.88 4.71 5.03
C ALA A 697 -19.03 6.23 4.83
N ASP A 698 -18.60 6.79 3.69
CA ASP A 698 -18.95 8.19 3.33
C ASP A 698 -20.34 8.33 2.68
N HIS A 699 -21.13 7.26 2.68
CA HIS A 699 -22.47 7.16 2.10
C HIS A 699 -22.52 7.41 0.57
N THR A 700 -21.38 7.30 -0.13
CA THR A 700 -21.30 7.48 -1.59
C THR A 700 -20.84 6.21 -2.32
N VAL A 701 -21.27 6.07 -3.56
CA VAL A 701 -20.62 5.19 -4.55
C VAL A 701 -19.79 6.07 -5.47
N LYS A 702 -18.54 5.71 -5.74
CA LYS A 702 -17.68 6.43 -6.69
C LYS A 702 -17.39 5.55 -7.90
N LEU A 703 -17.58 6.12 -9.10
CA LEU A 703 -17.33 5.47 -10.37
C LEU A 703 -16.03 5.97 -10.99
N TRP A 704 -15.23 5.02 -11.46
CA TRP A 704 -13.86 5.20 -11.92
C TRP A 704 -13.71 4.71 -13.35
N GLN A 705 -13.21 5.54 -14.25
CA GLN A 705 -12.83 5.13 -15.61
C GLN A 705 -11.38 4.63 -15.62
N LEU A 706 -11.15 3.46 -16.22
CA LEU A 706 -9.83 2.90 -16.50
C LEU A 706 -9.37 3.28 -17.92
N ALA A 707 -8.06 3.45 -18.12
CA ALA A 707 -7.37 3.83 -19.37
C ALA A 707 -5.99 3.14 -19.50
#